data_AF-A0A8H6M4L4-F1
#
_entry.id   AF-A0A8H6M4L4-F1
#
_cell.length_a   1.000
_cell.length_b   1.000
_cell.length_c   1.000
_cell.angle_alpha   90.00
_cell.angle_beta   90.00
_cell.angle_gamma   90.00
#
_symmetry.space_group_name_H-M   'P 1'
#
loop_
_entity.id
_entity.type
_entity.pdbx_description
1 polymer ?
#
loop_
_entity_poly.entity_id
_entity_poly.type
_entity_poly.pdbx_seq_one_letter_code
_entity_poly.pdbx_strand_id
1 'polypeptide(L)'
;MRLQSCWTLRYGKAACALYARRGYASASRVPQTIIEKVVQKYAVGLPEGKAVKAGDYVMIRPEHVMTHDNTGPVINKFKSIGATKIYNPKQPVFTIDHDVQNRSAKNLQKYAGMEEFARKHGIDFYPAGRGIGHQVLVEEGYAFPYTLTVASDSHSNMYGGVGCVGTPIVRTDAAALWATGKTWWQVPRMVKVELKGRLAPGVSGKDVIVALCGSFNKDEVLNAALEFTGEGVSTLSVDERLTISNMTTEWGALAGVFPVDETLLKWYDSLIKKLEFRTFSSSAGIPPPPTHPRLNKDRLDSIRSSSLASDTDAQYSSHLVFDLSTLVPHVSGPNSVKVSTPLPVLESQNIKINKAYLVSCTNSRASDIASAAAVIRGKKVAPGVEFYIAAASSTVQQEAEASGDWEALVQAGAKTLPAGCGPCIGLGTGLLEEGQVGISATNRNYKGRMGHPAAQAYLASPAVVAASAVNGYISGPASVDASALPPVGAPTFSISQAFGSSSAAASDSVEPLLEGFPAAFIGPLLFAPQDNLNTDGIYPGKYTYQDDITLERQAEVVMENYDPGFASLVASLRSSPRFPFSPASAPAKPGVVLVSGYNFGTGSSREQAATALKSAGIPVVVAGSFGDIFKRNAINNGLVCLECPELVADLTAQYAKDGKRNVGGKDGELTVDKGFEVTIGMQDGKVVLKQGGAGEKVYQVKPVGPSVQELWLCGGLEGYILKEIKKEEVSN
;
A
#
# COMPACT_ATOMS: atom_id res chain seq x y z
N MET A 1 44.37 -26.79 67.93
CA MET A 1 45.45 -25.78 68.03
C MET A 1 44.82 -24.42 67.72
N ARG A 2 44.54 -23.64 68.79
CA ARG A 2 44.12 -22.21 68.93
C ARG A 2 43.21 -21.56 67.86
N LEU A 3 42.13 -20.81 68.10
CA LEU A 3 41.31 -20.27 69.23
C LEU A 3 40.04 -19.67 68.52
N GLN A 4 38.78 -19.94 68.92
CA GLN A 4 37.88 -19.06 69.73
C GLN A 4 37.87 -17.57 69.29
N SER A 5 36.78 -16.79 69.19
CA SER A 5 35.42 -16.86 69.74
C SER A 5 34.56 -15.64 69.27
N CYS A 6 33.25 -15.83 69.33
CA CYS A 6 32.12 -14.94 69.68
C CYS A 6 32.14 -13.38 69.63
N TRP A 7 31.04 -12.87 69.02
CA TRP A 7 30.02 -11.91 69.52
C TRP A 7 30.33 -10.39 69.79
N THR A 8 29.38 -9.59 69.27
CA THR A 8 28.66 -8.42 69.86
C THR A 8 29.14 -6.96 69.73
N LEU A 9 28.33 -6.23 68.94
CA LEU A 9 27.51 -5.02 69.25
C LEU A 9 28.15 -3.64 69.56
N ARG A 10 27.83 -2.69 68.64
CA ARG A 10 27.43 -1.25 68.75
C ARG A 10 28.29 -0.30 69.62
N TYR A 11 28.64 0.93 69.21
CA TYR A 11 27.80 2.07 68.82
C TYR A 11 28.70 3.21 68.27
N GLY A 12 28.17 4.11 67.41
CA GLY A 12 28.63 5.52 67.41
C GLY A 12 28.88 6.22 66.06
N LYS A 13 27.84 6.85 65.50
CA LYS A 13 27.75 8.10 64.71
C LYS A 13 28.95 8.57 63.84
N ALA A 14 28.68 8.77 62.55
CA ALA A 14 29.15 9.95 61.80
C ALA A 14 28.24 10.22 60.59
N ALA A 15 27.98 11.50 60.35
CA ALA A 15 27.01 12.04 59.41
C ALA A 15 27.59 12.23 57.99
N CYS A 16 26.69 12.08 57.02
CA CYS A 16 26.52 12.84 55.78
C CYS A 16 27.77 13.18 54.93
N ALA A 17 27.94 12.43 53.83
CA ALA A 17 28.57 12.93 52.61
C ALA A 17 27.65 12.60 51.42
N LEU A 18 27.11 13.66 50.81
CA LEU A 18 26.35 13.63 49.56
C LEU A 18 27.20 13.02 48.45
N TYR A 19 26.90 11.78 48.06
CA TYR A 19 27.28 11.25 46.75
C TYR A 19 26.09 11.38 45.81
N ALA A 20 26.17 12.38 44.93
CA ALA A 20 25.26 12.53 43.81
C ALA A 20 25.24 11.23 42.99
N ARG A 21 24.05 10.62 42.87
CA ARG A 21 23.79 9.56 41.91
C ARG A 21 24.00 10.14 40.51
N ARG A 22 25.13 9.80 39.87
CA ARG A 22 25.26 9.91 38.42
C ARG A 22 24.18 9.04 37.80
N GLY A 23 23.14 9.68 37.27
CA GLY A 23 22.15 9.01 36.43
C GLY A 23 22.89 8.42 35.22
N TYR A 24 22.75 7.12 35.02
CA TYR A 24 23.01 6.54 33.72
C TYR A 24 22.01 7.19 32.77
N ALA A 25 22.50 8.05 31.88
CA ALA A 25 21.73 8.50 30.73
C ALA A 25 21.36 7.24 29.94
N SER A 26 20.10 6.80 30.01
CA SER A 26 19.60 5.79 29.09
C SER A 26 19.81 6.36 27.70
N ALA A 27 20.43 5.60 26.79
CA ALA A 27 20.41 5.94 25.38
C ALA A 27 18.99 6.33 25.00
N SER A 28 18.83 7.53 24.43
CA SER A 28 17.55 8.09 24.02
C SER A 28 16.82 7.06 23.15
N ARG A 29 15.75 6.45 23.67
CA ARG A 29 14.91 5.52 22.91
C ARG A 29 14.17 6.34 21.85
N VAL A 30 14.35 6.02 20.57
CA VAL A 30 13.55 6.62 19.49
C VAL A 30 12.18 5.92 19.46
N PRO A 31 11.06 6.61 19.73
CA PRO A 31 9.73 6.00 19.77
C PRO A 31 9.31 5.51 18.38
N GLN A 32 8.75 4.30 18.29
CA GLN A 32 8.31 3.70 17.03
C GLN A 32 6.87 3.18 17.06
N THR A 33 6.17 3.29 15.93
CA THR A 33 4.91 2.58 15.70
C THR A 33 5.16 1.08 15.48
N ILE A 34 4.11 0.26 15.55
CA ILE A 34 4.22 -1.18 15.27
C ILE A 34 4.68 -1.43 13.84
N ILE A 35 4.20 -0.61 12.90
CA ILE A 35 4.57 -0.68 11.50
C ILE A 35 6.06 -0.38 11.35
N GLU A 36 6.57 0.70 11.95
CA GLU A 36 8.01 1.05 11.94
C GLU A 36 8.87 -0.09 12.51
N LYS A 37 8.45 -0.70 13.63
CA LYS A 37 9.16 -1.85 14.25
C LYS A 37 9.18 -3.09 13.36
N VAL A 38 8.05 -3.42 12.75
CA VAL A 38 7.99 -4.54 11.80
C VAL A 38 8.90 -4.25 10.61
N VAL A 39 8.87 -3.05 10.03
CA VAL A 39 9.77 -2.70 8.93
C VAL A 39 11.24 -2.81 9.34
N GLN A 40 11.60 -2.32 10.53
CA GLN A 40 12.96 -2.44 11.06
C GLN A 40 13.41 -3.90 11.18
N LYS A 41 12.54 -4.81 11.60
CA LYS A 41 12.83 -6.26 11.66
C LYS A 41 13.20 -6.84 10.29
N TYR A 42 12.62 -6.33 9.21
CA TYR A 42 12.88 -6.79 7.84
C TYR A 42 13.84 -5.89 7.05
N ALA A 43 14.36 -4.83 7.66
CA ALA A 43 15.31 -3.93 7.03
C ALA A 43 16.71 -4.58 6.97
N VAL A 44 17.44 -4.29 5.89
CA VAL A 44 18.76 -4.87 5.60
C VAL A 44 19.79 -3.74 5.52
N GLY A 45 20.93 -3.93 6.17
CA GLY A 45 22.04 -2.97 6.11
C GLY A 45 21.76 -1.64 6.82
N LEU A 46 20.89 -1.64 7.84
CA LEU A 46 20.71 -0.46 8.69
C LEU A 46 22.02 -0.17 9.47
N PRO A 47 22.42 1.11 9.59
CA PRO A 47 23.50 1.50 10.50
C PRO A 47 23.22 1.07 11.93
N GLU A 48 24.28 0.78 12.68
CA GLU A 48 24.17 0.43 14.10
C GLU A 48 23.43 1.52 14.88
N GLY A 49 22.43 1.13 15.66
CA GLY A 49 21.61 2.06 16.46
C GLY A 49 20.57 2.87 15.68
N LYS A 50 20.49 2.77 14.34
CA LYS A 50 19.45 3.48 13.56
C LYS A 50 18.08 2.84 13.78
N ALA A 51 17.15 3.64 14.32
CA ALA A 51 15.73 3.28 14.35
C ALA A 51 15.06 3.68 13.03
N VAL A 52 14.24 2.79 12.47
CA VAL A 52 13.45 3.09 11.26
C VAL A 52 12.30 4.01 11.60
N LYS A 53 12.16 5.11 10.85
CA LYS A 53 11.10 6.10 11.00
C LYS A 53 10.40 6.41 9.68
N ALA A 54 9.19 6.94 9.76
CA ALA A 54 8.50 7.52 8.62
C ALA A 54 9.41 8.43 7.78
N GLY A 55 9.30 8.29 6.46
CA GLY A 55 10.11 8.97 5.46
C GLY A 55 11.48 8.34 5.20
N ASP A 56 11.96 7.39 6.01
CA ASP A 56 13.22 6.68 5.75
C ASP A 56 13.13 5.86 4.47
N TYR A 57 14.23 5.80 3.73
CA TYR A 57 14.41 4.87 2.62
C TYR A 57 15.25 3.68 3.07
N VAL A 58 14.64 2.51 3.15
CA VAL A 58 15.27 1.29 3.66
C VAL A 58 15.33 0.21 2.59
N MET A 59 16.41 -0.57 2.58
CA MET A 59 16.38 -1.87 1.92
C MET A 59 15.60 -2.83 2.82
N ILE A 60 14.64 -3.54 2.27
CA ILE A 60 13.81 -4.53 2.96
C ILE A 60 13.98 -5.90 2.32
N ARG A 61 13.90 -6.94 3.15
CA ARG A 61 13.75 -8.34 2.76
C ARG A 61 12.43 -8.85 3.32
N PRO A 62 11.30 -8.66 2.63
CA PRO A 62 10.01 -9.20 3.06
C PRO A 62 10.08 -10.70 3.32
N GLU A 63 9.23 -11.20 4.21
CA GLU A 63 9.11 -12.64 4.48
C GLU A 63 8.63 -13.37 3.23
N HIS A 64 7.61 -12.80 2.58
CA HIS A 64 7.04 -13.33 1.36
C HIS A 64 6.73 -12.23 0.33
N VAL A 65 6.77 -12.61 -0.95
CA VAL A 65 6.32 -11.82 -2.09
C VAL A 65 5.33 -12.61 -2.92
N MET A 66 4.09 -12.14 -3.01
CA MET A 66 3.08 -12.76 -3.88
C MET A 66 3.06 -12.11 -5.26
N THR A 67 3.00 -12.95 -6.29
CA THR A 67 2.58 -12.54 -7.63
C THR A 67 1.38 -13.37 -8.06
N HIS A 68 0.57 -12.79 -8.92
CA HIS A 68 -0.66 -13.42 -9.42
C HIS A 68 -0.53 -13.75 -10.91
N ASP A 69 -1.56 -13.55 -11.74
CA ASP A 69 -1.46 -13.63 -13.20
C ASP A 69 -0.36 -12.75 -13.83
N ASN A 70 0.14 -11.75 -13.10
CA ASN A 70 1.30 -10.96 -13.52
C ASN A 70 2.65 -11.68 -13.35
N THR A 71 2.68 -12.89 -12.78
CA THR A 71 3.86 -13.76 -12.68
C THR A 71 4.55 -13.93 -14.04
N GLY A 72 3.79 -14.08 -15.13
CA GLY A 72 4.32 -14.20 -16.49
C GLY A 72 5.11 -12.96 -16.93
N PRO A 73 4.51 -11.75 -16.90
CA PRO A 73 5.24 -10.51 -17.08
C PRO A 73 6.46 -10.34 -16.14
N VAL A 74 6.38 -10.75 -14.87
CA VAL A 74 7.51 -10.69 -13.93
C VAL A 74 8.62 -11.68 -14.34
N ILE A 75 8.30 -12.88 -14.82
CA ILE A 75 9.28 -13.83 -15.40
C ILE A 75 10.03 -13.19 -16.56
N ASN A 76 9.32 -12.50 -17.46
CA ASN A 76 9.96 -11.80 -18.58
C ASN A 76 10.92 -10.71 -18.08
N LYS A 77 10.50 -9.91 -17.08
CA LYS A 77 11.35 -8.88 -16.47
C LYS A 77 12.55 -9.48 -15.75
N PHE A 78 12.35 -10.54 -14.97
CA PHE A 78 13.40 -11.28 -14.28
C PHE A 78 14.48 -11.80 -15.25
N LYS A 79 14.06 -12.33 -16.41
CA LYS A 79 15.00 -12.73 -17.48
C LYS A 79 15.68 -11.53 -18.13
N SER A 80 14.96 -10.46 -18.42
CA SER A 80 15.51 -9.29 -19.13
C SER A 80 16.58 -8.56 -18.32
N ILE A 81 16.49 -8.59 -16.98
CA ILE A 81 17.52 -8.05 -16.07
C ILE A 81 18.69 -9.02 -15.84
N GLY A 82 18.79 -10.11 -16.62
CA GLY A 82 19.90 -11.06 -16.57
C GLY A 82 19.84 -12.08 -15.43
N ALA A 83 18.76 -12.12 -14.64
CA ALA A 83 18.65 -13.07 -13.54
C ALA A 83 18.32 -14.48 -14.05
N THR A 84 19.06 -15.48 -13.55
CA THR A 84 18.91 -16.89 -13.93
C THR A 84 18.49 -17.79 -12.78
N LYS A 85 18.61 -17.30 -11.53
CA LYS A 85 18.35 -18.04 -10.29
C LYS A 85 17.48 -17.21 -9.33
N ILE A 86 16.53 -17.88 -8.68
CA ILE A 86 15.75 -17.32 -7.58
C ILE A 86 16.61 -17.33 -6.32
N TYR A 87 16.79 -16.17 -5.70
CA TYR A 87 17.64 -15.99 -4.51
C TYR A 87 17.20 -16.90 -3.35
N ASN A 88 15.91 -16.87 -3.00
CA ASN A 88 15.31 -17.71 -1.98
C ASN A 88 13.96 -18.25 -2.49
N PRO A 89 13.86 -19.52 -2.90
CA PRO A 89 12.62 -20.12 -3.39
C PRO A 89 11.43 -20.08 -2.42
N LYS A 90 11.68 -19.94 -1.10
CA LYS A 90 10.62 -19.86 -0.08
C LYS A 90 9.99 -18.47 0.05
N GLN A 91 10.61 -17.44 -0.51
CA GLN A 91 10.11 -16.07 -0.45
C GLN A 91 8.98 -15.81 -1.47
N PRO A 92 9.11 -16.15 -2.77
CA PRO A 92 8.03 -15.97 -3.72
C PRO A 92 6.89 -16.98 -3.51
N VAL A 93 5.66 -16.55 -3.79
CA VAL A 93 4.45 -17.38 -3.82
C VAL A 93 3.64 -16.99 -5.05
N PHE A 94 3.30 -17.95 -5.90
CA PHE A 94 2.55 -17.69 -7.13
C PHE A 94 1.12 -18.15 -6.99
N THR A 95 0.18 -17.28 -7.34
CA THR A 95 -1.26 -17.55 -7.25
C THR A 95 -1.93 -17.24 -8.58
N ILE A 96 -2.88 -18.04 -9.05
CA ILE A 96 -3.56 -17.76 -10.33
C ILE A 96 -5.04 -17.51 -10.06
N ASP A 97 -5.50 -16.27 -10.26
CA ASP A 97 -6.79 -15.82 -9.76
C ASP A 97 -7.53 -14.79 -10.63
N HIS A 98 -6.87 -14.07 -11.54
CA HIS A 98 -7.52 -13.01 -12.33
C HIS A 98 -8.35 -13.58 -13.49
N ASP A 99 -7.72 -14.34 -14.39
CA ASP A 99 -8.31 -14.76 -15.67
C ASP A 99 -8.71 -16.26 -15.68
N VAL A 100 -9.16 -16.76 -14.53
CA VAL A 100 -9.47 -18.19 -14.28
C VAL A 100 -10.51 -18.76 -15.24
N GLN A 101 -11.44 -17.93 -15.70
CA GLN A 101 -12.52 -18.34 -16.61
C GLN A 101 -12.07 -18.45 -18.08
N ASN A 102 -10.95 -17.83 -18.45
CA ASN A 102 -10.44 -17.86 -19.82
C ASN A 102 -9.71 -19.17 -20.10
N ARG A 103 -10.39 -20.07 -20.82
CA ARG A 103 -9.87 -21.38 -21.24
C ARG A 103 -9.25 -21.38 -22.64
N SER A 104 -8.93 -20.21 -23.21
CA SER A 104 -8.23 -20.15 -24.49
C SER A 104 -6.85 -20.82 -24.42
N ALA A 105 -6.41 -21.44 -25.52
CA ALA A 105 -5.10 -22.10 -25.58
C ALA A 105 -3.95 -21.17 -25.17
N LYS A 106 -4.01 -19.89 -25.59
CA LYS A 106 -3.02 -18.86 -25.21
C LYS A 106 -2.97 -18.64 -23.70
N ASN A 107 -4.12 -18.55 -23.02
CA ASN A 107 -4.15 -18.34 -21.57
C ASN A 107 -3.70 -19.58 -20.80
N LEU A 108 -4.10 -20.77 -21.25
CA LEU A 108 -3.67 -22.04 -20.66
C LEU A 108 -2.15 -22.25 -20.81
N GLN A 109 -1.58 -21.92 -21.97
CA GLN A 109 -0.13 -21.96 -22.18
C GLN A 109 0.61 -20.96 -21.28
N LYS A 110 0.05 -19.76 -21.08
CA LYS A 110 0.57 -18.76 -20.14
C LYS A 110 0.64 -19.33 -18.71
N TYR A 111 -0.42 -19.97 -18.22
CA TYR A 111 -0.44 -20.58 -16.89
C TYR A 111 0.51 -21.78 -16.77
N ALA A 112 0.55 -22.65 -17.78
CA ALA A 112 1.49 -23.77 -17.81
C ALA A 112 2.95 -23.29 -17.73
N GLY A 113 3.30 -22.20 -18.42
CA GLY A 113 4.64 -21.61 -18.36
C GLY A 113 4.99 -21.03 -16.98
N MET A 114 4.01 -20.47 -16.26
CA MET A 114 4.21 -20.00 -14.87
C MET A 114 4.42 -21.18 -13.91
N GLU A 115 3.61 -22.23 -14.03
CA GLU A 115 3.71 -23.45 -13.22
C GLU A 115 5.05 -24.16 -13.46
N GLU A 116 5.47 -24.29 -14.72
CA GLU A 116 6.76 -24.87 -15.07
C GLU A 116 7.91 -24.08 -14.45
N PHE A 117 7.85 -22.75 -14.51
CA PHE A 117 8.85 -21.89 -13.88
C PHE A 117 8.87 -22.09 -12.35
N ALA A 118 7.70 -22.11 -11.71
CA ALA A 118 7.60 -22.35 -10.27
C ALA A 118 8.21 -23.70 -9.87
N ARG A 119 7.84 -24.77 -10.59
CA ARG A 119 8.38 -26.13 -10.38
C ARG A 119 9.89 -26.18 -10.58
N LYS A 120 10.40 -25.54 -11.64
CA LYS A 120 11.84 -25.46 -11.93
C LYS A 120 12.62 -24.83 -10.77
N HIS A 121 12.04 -23.82 -10.12
CA HIS A 121 12.70 -23.05 -9.07
C HIS A 121 12.29 -23.46 -7.64
N GLY A 122 11.38 -24.41 -7.47
CA GLY A 122 10.91 -24.86 -6.15
C GLY A 122 10.05 -23.82 -5.42
N ILE A 123 9.23 -23.08 -6.16
CA ILE A 123 8.35 -22.02 -5.64
C ILE A 123 6.95 -22.59 -5.37
N ASP A 124 6.34 -22.20 -4.26
CA ASP A 124 4.95 -22.56 -3.96
C ASP A 124 4.00 -21.94 -5.01
N PHE A 125 3.21 -22.79 -5.68
CA PHE A 125 2.32 -22.42 -6.78
C PHE A 125 0.88 -22.88 -6.49
N TYR A 126 -0.05 -21.93 -6.56
CA TYR A 126 -1.48 -22.15 -6.37
C TYR A 126 -2.22 -21.95 -7.70
N PRO A 127 -2.77 -23.03 -8.31
CA PRO A 127 -3.33 -23.00 -9.65
C PRO A 127 -4.69 -22.28 -9.73
N ALA A 128 -5.12 -22.02 -10.96
CA ALA A 128 -6.42 -21.41 -11.26
C ALA A 128 -7.56 -22.19 -10.62
N GLY A 129 -8.40 -21.51 -9.83
CA GLY A 129 -9.51 -22.10 -9.09
C GLY A 129 -9.20 -22.48 -7.63
N ARG A 130 -7.94 -22.39 -7.18
CA ARG A 130 -7.61 -22.55 -5.75
C ARG A 130 -8.12 -21.39 -4.90
N GLY A 131 -8.11 -20.17 -5.43
CA GLY A 131 -8.57 -18.97 -4.72
C GLY A 131 -7.80 -17.72 -5.08
N ILE A 132 -8.30 -16.60 -4.59
CA ILE A 132 -7.71 -15.28 -4.79
C ILE A 132 -6.45 -15.16 -3.94
N GLY A 133 -5.36 -14.65 -4.52
CA GLY A 133 -4.03 -14.71 -3.92
C GLY A 133 -3.97 -14.13 -2.52
N HIS A 134 -4.64 -13.00 -2.26
CA HIS A 134 -4.68 -12.41 -0.92
C HIS A 134 -5.33 -13.29 0.12
N GLN A 135 -6.42 -13.97 -0.25
CA GLN A 135 -7.10 -14.91 0.62
C GLN A 135 -6.21 -16.13 0.88
N VAL A 136 -5.56 -16.66 -0.16
CA VAL A 136 -4.60 -17.78 -0.04
C VAL A 136 -3.44 -17.42 0.89
N LEU A 137 -2.89 -16.21 0.78
CA LEU A 137 -1.78 -15.77 1.63
C LEU A 137 -2.12 -15.77 3.12
N VAL A 138 -3.36 -15.40 3.47
CA VAL A 138 -3.87 -15.44 4.85
C VAL A 138 -4.19 -16.87 5.27
N GLU A 139 -4.89 -17.64 4.42
CA GLU A 139 -5.30 -19.03 4.69
C GLU A 139 -4.14 -19.99 4.91
N GLU A 140 -3.01 -19.75 4.24
CA GLU A 140 -1.83 -20.62 4.24
C GLU A 140 -0.72 -20.07 5.16
N GLY A 141 -0.95 -18.93 5.82
CA GLY A 141 -0.06 -18.33 6.81
C GLY A 141 1.21 -17.70 6.24
N TYR A 142 1.21 -17.29 4.97
CA TYR A 142 2.28 -16.46 4.41
C TYR A 142 2.18 -15.04 4.98
N ALA A 143 0.98 -14.46 4.98
CA ALA A 143 0.68 -13.26 5.74
C ALA A 143 0.41 -13.65 7.20
N PHE A 144 1.24 -13.18 8.13
CA PHE A 144 1.17 -13.59 9.53
C PHE A 144 1.45 -12.42 10.49
N PRO A 145 0.97 -12.45 11.76
CA PRO A 145 1.25 -11.42 12.75
C PRO A 145 2.72 -10.98 12.82
N TYR A 146 2.95 -9.67 12.84
CA TYR A 146 4.28 -9.06 12.97
C TYR A 146 5.28 -9.43 11.85
N THR A 147 4.76 -9.72 10.66
CA THR A 147 5.55 -9.98 9.45
C THR A 147 5.39 -8.87 8.42
N LEU A 148 6.34 -8.79 7.47
CA LEU A 148 6.25 -7.92 6.29
C LEU A 148 6.06 -8.81 5.06
N THR A 149 4.90 -8.70 4.42
CA THR A 149 4.57 -9.46 3.20
C THR A 149 4.12 -8.49 2.12
N VAL A 150 4.70 -8.61 0.93
CA VAL A 150 4.42 -7.72 -0.20
C VAL A 150 3.72 -8.48 -1.31
N ALA A 151 3.01 -7.78 -2.20
CA ALA A 151 2.51 -8.39 -3.42
C ALA A 151 2.62 -7.44 -4.59
N SER A 152 2.78 -7.99 -5.80
CA SER A 152 2.65 -7.21 -7.03
C SER A 152 1.16 -6.91 -7.35
N ASP A 153 0.36 -6.61 -6.32
CA ASP A 153 -1.06 -6.27 -6.38
C ASP A 153 -1.36 -5.22 -5.30
N SER A 154 -2.25 -4.26 -5.60
CA SER A 154 -2.61 -3.16 -4.71
C SER A 154 -3.28 -3.61 -3.40
N HIS A 155 -4.02 -4.71 -3.40
CA HIS A 155 -4.86 -5.16 -2.27
C HIS A 155 -4.12 -6.02 -1.24
N SER A 156 -2.79 -6.09 -1.32
CA SER A 156 -1.94 -6.66 -0.25
C SER A 156 -2.13 -5.97 1.09
N ASN A 157 -2.72 -4.77 1.12
CA ASN A 157 -3.13 -4.13 2.37
C ASN A 157 -3.97 -5.06 3.23
N MET A 158 -4.77 -5.97 2.64
CA MET A 158 -5.59 -6.98 3.34
C MET A 158 -4.84 -7.73 4.45
N TYR A 159 -3.53 -7.96 4.30
CA TYR A 159 -2.72 -8.67 5.30
C TYR A 159 -2.69 -7.95 6.65
N GLY A 160 -2.92 -6.64 6.66
CA GLY A 160 -3.03 -5.85 7.87
C GLY A 160 -4.18 -6.27 8.79
N GLY A 161 -5.23 -6.93 8.28
CA GLY A 161 -6.30 -7.49 9.10
C GLY A 161 -5.84 -8.57 10.08
N VAL A 162 -4.69 -9.22 9.80
CA VAL A 162 -4.05 -10.21 10.69
C VAL A 162 -2.74 -9.69 11.30
N GLY A 163 -2.57 -8.38 11.40
CA GLY A 163 -1.39 -7.77 12.02
C GLY A 163 -0.08 -7.92 11.22
N CYS A 164 -0.17 -8.27 9.94
CA CYS A 164 0.94 -8.25 9.00
C CYS A 164 1.07 -6.86 8.38
N VAL A 165 2.27 -6.33 8.22
CA VAL A 165 2.49 -5.16 7.35
C VAL A 165 2.41 -5.65 5.91
N GLY A 166 1.26 -5.41 5.28
CA GLY A 166 1.00 -5.71 3.87
C GLY A 166 1.07 -4.44 3.03
N THR A 167 1.87 -4.44 1.96
CA THR A 167 2.02 -3.26 1.09
C THR A 167 2.31 -3.66 -0.37
N PRO A 168 1.77 -2.91 -1.35
CA PRO A 168 1.93 -3.25 -2.74
C PRO A 168 3.31 -2.90 -3.29
N ILE A 169 3.74 -3.65 -4.29
CA ILE A 169 4.96 -3.42 -5.06
C ILE A 169 4.64 -3.50 -6.56
N VAL A 170 5.58 -3.07 -7.42
CA VAL A 170 5.43 -3.21 -8.88
C VAL A 170 6.19 -4.43 -9.42
N ARG A 171 5.97 -4.76 -10.69
CA ARG A 171 6.59 -5.93 -11.36
C ARG A 171 8.12 -5.92 -11.28
N THR A 172 8.75 -4.77 -11.43
CA THR A 172 10.20 -4.63 -11.34
C THR A 172 10.71 -4.91 -9.93
N ASP A 173 9.99 -4.51 -8.89
CA ASP A 173 10.34 -4.85 -7.51
C ASP A 173 10.19 -6.35 -7.24
N ALA A 174 9.14 -6.98 -7.79
CA ALA A 174 8.96 -8.42 -7.66
C ALA A 174 10.12 -9.18 -8.31
N ALA A 175 10.54 -8.77 -9.52
CA ALA A 175 11.73 -9.32 -10.17
C ALA A 175 13.02 -9.08 -9.36
N ALA A 176 13.17 -7.90 -8.73
CA ALA A 176 14.29 -7.59 -7.84
C ALA A 176 14.33 -8.49 -6.61
N LEU A 177 13.19 -8.72 -5.97
CA LEU A 177 13.04 -9.63 -4.84
C LEU A 177 13.35 -11.07 -5.23
N TRP A 178 12.87 -11.52 -6.39
CA TRP A 178 13.20 -12.85 -6.90
C TRP A 178 14.70 -13.02 -7.15
N ALA A 179 15.37 -11.99 -7.69
CA ALA A 179 16.77 -12.05 -8.05
C ALA A 179 17.74 -11.86 -6.86
N THR A 180 17.37 -11.05 -5.86
CA THR A 180 18.30 -10.62 -4.79
C THR A 180 17.78 -10.85 -3.37
N GLY A 181 16.51 -11.25 -3.24
CA GLY A 181 15.81 -11.40 -1.97
C GLY A 181 15.42 -10.08 -1.29
N LYS A 182 15.79 -8.93 -1.85
CA LYS A 182 15.59 -7.61 -1.23
C LYS A 182 15.16 -6.56 -2.25
N THR A 183 14.48 -5.52 -1.78
CA THR A 183 14.15 -4.33 -2.56
C THR A 183 14.16 -3.10 -1.65
N TRP A 184 14.00 -1.91 -2.20
CA TRP A 184 13.90 -0.70 -1.41
C TRP A 184 12.43 -0.36 -1.12
N TRP A 185 12.20 0.33 0.00
CA TRP A 185 10.92 0.93 0.34
C TRP A 185 11.13 2.24 1.09
N GLN A 186 10.30 3.23 0.77
CA GLN A 186 10.18 4.41 1.61
C GLN A 186 9.09 4.16 2.65
N VAL A 187 9.45 4.28 3.93
CA VAL A 187 8.49 4.12 5.02
C VAL A 187 7.46 5.25 4.94
N PRO A 188 6.16 4.96 4.76
CA PRO A 188 5.14 5.99 4.65
C PRO A 188 4.98 6.80 5.94
N ARG A 189 4.34 7.97 5.85
CA ARG A 189 3.87 8.67 7.05
C ARG A 189 2.83 7.82 7.79
N MET A 190 2.89 7.85 9.11
CA MET A 190 1.98 7.07 9.96
C MET A 190 0.73 7.89 10.25
N VAL A 191 -0.45 7.28 10.10
CA VAL A 191 -1.74 7.85 10.53
C VAL A 191 -2.40 6.89 11.50
N LYS A 192 -2.81 7.42 12.65
CA LYS A 192 -3.56 6.67 13.65
C LYS A 192 -5.05 6.74 13.33
N VAL A 193 -5.72 5.60 13.26
CA VAL A 193 -7.18 5.51 13.08
C VAL A 193 -7.77 4.86 14.34
N GLU A 194 -8.42 5.66 15.18
CA GLU A 194 -9.05 5.23 16.42
C GLU A 194 -10.54 4.92 16.19
N LEU A 195 -10.92 3.65 16.34
CA LEU A 195 -12.30 3.19 16.26
C LEU A 195 -12.91 3.13 17.66
N LYS A 196 -14.05 3.81 17.85
CA LYS A 196 -14.79 3.86 19.13
C LYS A 196 -16.12 3.12 19.03
N GLY A 197 -16.66 2.72 20.18
CA GLY A 197 -17.98 2.08 20.24
C GLY A 197 -18.00 0.73 19.55
N ARG A 198 -19.19 0.29 19.13
CA ARG A 198 -19.42 -1.00 18.46
C ARG A 198 -20.39 -0.86 17.31
N LEU A 199 -20.29 -1.73 16.32
CA LEU A 199 -21.24 -1.80 15.21
C LEU A 199 -22.64 -2.19 15.70
N ALA A 200 -23.65 -1.53 15.14
CA ALA A 200 -25.05 -1.93 15.30
C ALA A 200 -25.34 -3.23 14.53
N PRO A 201 -26.38 -3.99 14.91
CA PRO A 201 -26.79 -5.18 14.17
C PRO A 201 -27.03 -4.88 12.67
N GLY A 202 -26.50 -5.73 11.79
CA GLY A 202 -26.62 -5.55 10.34
C GLY A 202 -25.57 -4.63 9.71
N VAL A 203 -24.73 -3.96 10.51
CA VAL A 203 -23.57 -3.19 10.05
C VAL A 203 -22.33 -4.08 10.12
N SER A 204 -21.47 -4.00 9.12
CA SER A 204 -20.28 -4.85 8.95
C SER A 204 -19.02 -4.04 8.69
N GLY A 205 -17.86 -4.70 8.70
CA GLY A 205 -16.58 -4.09 8.30
C GLY A 205 -16.59 -3.45 6.90
N LYS A 206 -17.46 -3.92 5.99
CA LYS A 206 -17.65 -3.29 4.67
C LYS A 206 -18.23 -1.89 4.79
N ASP A 207 -19.23 -1.71 5.63
CA ASP A 207 -19.88 -0.43 5.88
C ASP A 207 -18.88 0.55 6.53
N VAL A 208 -18.03 0.05 7.43
CA VAL A 208 -16.97 0.85 8.08
C VAL A 208 -16.03 1.46 7.06
N ILE A 209 -15.43 0.66 6.18
CA ILE A 209 -14.45 1.19 5.23
C ILE A 209 -15.07 2.06 4.14
N VAL A 210 -16.30 1.77 3.71
CA VAL A 210 -17.07 2.64 2.82
C VAL A 210 -17.37 3.99 3.48
N ALA A 211 -17.75 3.99 4.77
CA ALA A 211 -17.98 5.22 5.52
C ALA A 211 -16.67 6.00 5.74
N LEU A 212 -15.56 5.34 6.11
CA LEU A 212 -14.25 5.99 6.25
C LEU A 212 -13.81 6.69 4.95
N CYS A 213 -13.95 6.01 3.79
CA CYS A 213 -13.62 6.60 2.48
C CYS A 213 -14.49 7.82 2.14
N GLY A 214 -15.75 7.84 2.61
CA GLY A 214 -16.68 8.95 2.41
C GLY A 214 -16.47 10.12 3.37
N SER A 215 -16.18 9.83 4.64
CA SER A 215 -15.98 10.81 5.71
C SER A 215 -14.64 11.52 5.60
N PHE A 216 -13.58 10.80 5.24
CA PHE A 216 -12.22 11.32 5.06
C PHE A 216 -11.83 11.24 3.58
N ASN A 217 -12.45 12.08 2.77
CA ASN A 217 -12.37 12.01 1.31
C ASN A 217 -11.45 13.08 0.67
N LYS A 218 -10.71 13.84 1.49
CA LYS A 218 -9.81 14.94 1.09
C LYS A 218 -8.34 14.53 1.17
N ASP A 219 -8.07 13.26 0.87
CA ASP A 219 -6.72 12.67 0.77
C ASP A 219 -5.92 12.69 2.09
N GLU A 220 -6.63 12.68 3.23
CA GLU A 220 -6.07 12.69 4.59
C GLU A 220 -5.10 11.52 4.83
N VAL A 221 -5.31 10.41 4.13
CA VAL A 221 -4.50 9.18 4.23
C VAL A 221 -3.74 8.82 2.95
N LEU A 222 -3.75 9.69 1.93
CA LEU A 222 -3.05 9.41 0.68
C LEU A 222 -1.57 9.15 0.96
N ASN A 223 -1.08 8.02 0.43
CA ASN A 223 0.28 7.51 0.60
C ASN A 223 0.72 7.34 2.07
N ALA A 224 -0.23 7.11 2.99
CA ALA A 224 0.06 6.85 4.40
C ALA A 224 0.05 5.35 4.73
N ALA A 225 0.65 4.99 5.86
CA ALA A 225 0.43 3.71 6.53
C ALA A 225 -0.53 3.94 7.71
N LEU A 226 -1.60 3.16 7.77
CA LEU A 226 -2.64 3.30 8.79
C LEU A 226 -2.43 2.29 9.91
N GLU A 227 -2.50 2.76 11.15
CA GLU A 227 -2.55 1.92 12.33
C GLU A 227 -3.92 2.04 12.98
N PHE A 228 -4.68 0.94 13.00
CA PHE A 228 -6.00 0.88 13.62
C PHE A 228 -5.87 0.65 15.12
N THR A 229 -6.57 1.44 15.91
CA THR A 229 -6.53 1.44 17.38
C THR A 229 -7.91 1.73 17.97
N GLY A 230 -8.01 1.80 19.30
CA GLY A 230 -9.25 2.13 20.00
C GLY A 230 -10.03 0.89 20.43
N GLU A 231 -10.94 1.07 21.39
CA GLU A 231 -11.74 -0.01 21.98
C GLU A 231 -12.61 -0.74 20.96
N GLY A 232 -13.06 -0.03 19.91
CA GLY A 232 -13.94 -0.57 18.88
C GLY A 232 -13.29 -1.67 18.05
N VAL A 233 -11.95 -1.70 17.95
CA VAL A 233 -11.23 -2.76 17.22
C VAL A 233 -11.50 -4.15 17.80
N SER A 234 -11.56 -4.25 19.13
CA SER A 234 -11.81 -5.53 19.81
C SER A 234 -13.20 -6.11 19.53
N THR A 235 -14.13 -5.26 19.07
CA THR A 235 -15.51 -5.64 18.73
C THR A 235 -15.65 -6.19 17.31
N LEU A 236 -14.63 -6.00 16.47
CA LEU A 236 -14.60 -6.46 15.08
C LEU A 236 -14.01 -7.86 14.97
N SER A 237 -14.68 -8.73 14.20
CA SER A 237 -14.14 -10.02 13.79
C SER A 237 -12.92 -9.87 12.87
N VAL A 238 -12.10 -10.91 12.76
CA VAL A 238 -10.93 -10.90 11.86
C VAL A 238 -11.35 -10.69 10.40
N ASP A 239 -12.47 -11.26 9.96
CA ASP A 239 -12.95 -11.09 8.58
C ASP A 239 -13.40 -9.65 8.28
N GLU A 240 -13.93 -8.94 9.27
CA GLU A 240 -14.22 -7.51 9.16
C GLU A 240 -12.93 -6.68 9.11
N ARG A 241 -11.92 -7.03 9.92
CA ARG A 241 -10.60 -6.39 9.86
C ARG A 241 -9.93 -6.60 8.50
N LEU A 242 -9.99 -7.81 7.95
CA LEU A 242 -9.51 -8.13 6.60
C LEU A 242 -10.24 -7.30 5.54
N THR A 243 -11.56 -7.13 5.65
CA THR A 243 -12.37 -6.29 4.76
C THR A 243 -11.93 -4.82 4.81
N ILE A 244 -11.82 -4.26 6.02
CA ILE A 244 -11.44 -2.86 6.23
C ILE A 244 -10.02 -2.63 5.71
N SER A 245 -9.10 -3.51 6.10
CA SER A 245 -7.69 -3.47 5.73
C SER A 245 -7.49 -3.57 4.21
N ASN A 246 -8.20 -4.46 3.52
CA ASN A 246 -8.20 -4.60 2.05
C ASN A 246 -8.51 -3.27 1.34
N MET A 247 -9.60 -2.62 1.74
CA MET A 247 -10.11 -1.40 1.09
C MET A 247 -9.44 -0.10 1.57
N THR A 248 -8.47 -0.16 2.49
CA THR A 248 -7.60 1.01 2.73
C THR A 248 -6.85 1.44 1.47
N THR A 249 -6.66 0.52 0.53
CA THR A 249 -6.17 0.77 -0.83
C THR A 249 -7.00 1.83 -1.55
N GLU A 250 -8.32 1.68 -1.55
CA GLU A 250 -9.25 2.62 -2.19
C GLU A 250 -9.34 3.96 -1.46
N TRP A 251 -9.04 3.97 -0.15
CA TRP A 251 -8.92 5.18 0.63
C TRP A 251 -7.63 5.97 0.30
N GLY A 252 -6.63 5.30 -0.30
CA GLY A 252 -5.36 5.88 -0.74
C GLY A 252 -4.15 5.52 0.12
N ALA A 253 -4.30 4.59 1.08
CA ALA A 253 -3.21 4.15 1.95
C ALA A 253 -2.37 3.02 1.33
N LEU A 254 -1.10 2.95 1.74
CA LEU A 254 -0.14 1.92 1.31
C LEU A 254 -0.07 0.70 2.24
N ALA A 255 -0.66 0.82 3.44
CA ALA A 255 -0.82 -0.26 4.40
C ALA A 255 -1.95 0.12 5.38
N GLY A 256 -2.66 -0.87 5.93
CA GLY A 256 -3.67 -0.65 6.96
C GLY A 256 -3.69 -1.77 7.98
N VAL A 257 -3.01 -1.59 9.11
CA VAL A 257 -2.66 -2.66 10.05
C VAL A 257 -3.51 -2.61 11.31
N PHE A 258 -4.14 -3.73 11.62
CA PHE A 258 -4.84 -3.97 12.89
C PHE A 258 -3.90 -4.57 13.94
N PRO A 259 -4.17 -4.37 15.23
CA PRO A 259 -3.36 -4.93 16.30
C PRO A 259 -3.51 -6.46 16.35
N VAL A 260 -2.46 -7.10 16.84
CA VAL A 260 -2.49 -8.52 17.22
C VAL A 260 -3.05 -8.59 18.63
N ASP A 261 -4.32 -8.98 18.75
CA ASP A 261 -5.06 -9.07 19.99
C ASP A 261 -5.65 -10.48 20.20
N GLU A 262 -6.38 -10.67 21.31
CA GLU A 262 -6.98 -11.98 21.61
C GLU A 262 -8.02 -12.44 20.59
N THR A 263 -8.72 -11.52 19.91
CA THR A 263 -9.64 -11.89 18.84
C THR A 263 -8.89 -12.57 17.70
N LEU A 264 -7.74 -12.02 17.31
CA LEU A 264 -6.89 -12.62 16.27
C LEU A 264 -6.25 -13.94 16.73
N LEU A 265 -5.75 -14.02 17.96
CA LEU A 265 -5.12 -15.24 18.49
C LEU A 265 -6.12 -16.40 18.55
N LYS A 266 -7.36 -16.16 19.00
CA LYS A 266 -8.43 -17.17 19.00
C LYS A 266 -8.86 -17.60 17.61
N TRP A 267 -8.82 -16.67 16.65
CA TRP A 267 -9.09 -16.99 15.25
C TRP A 267 -8.04 -17.95 14.69
N TYR A 268 -6.75 -17.71 14.94
CA TYR A 268 -5.67 -18.63 14.56
C TYR A 268 -5.75 -19.98 15.29
N ASP A 269 -6.06 -20.02 16.59
CA ASP A 269 -6.30 -21.28 17.30
C ASP A 269 -7.39 -22.12 16.62
N SER A 270 -8.48 -21.47 16.21
CA SER A 270 -9.59 -22.14 15.53
C SER A 270 -9.18 -22.65 14.15
N LEU A 271 -8.37 -21.87 13.43
CA LEU A 271 -7.86 -22.26 12.11
C LEU A 271 -6.88 -23.44 12.20
N ILE A 272 -5.95 -23.42 13.15
CA ILE A 272 -5.00 -24.52 13.39
C ILE A 272 -5.75 -25.80 13.79
N LYS A 273 -6.74 -25.70 14.69
CA LYS A 273 -7.59 -26.85 15.05
C LYS A 273 -8.32 -27.42 13.84
N LYS A 274 -8.90 -26.57 12.98
CA LYS A 274 -9.55 -27.02 11.74
C LYS A 274 -8.59 -27.79 10.82
N LEU A 275 -7.33 -27.33 10.70
CA LEU A 275 -6.30 -28.02 9.91
C LEU A 275 -5.94 -29.39 10.51
N GLU A 276 -5.76 -29.46 11.84
CA GLU A 276 -5.49 -30.71 12.55
C GLU A 276 -6.62 -31.74 12.34
N PHE A 277 -7.88 -31.33 12.46
CA PHE A 277 -9.05 -32.21 12.26
C PHE A 277 -9.16 -32.78 10.85
N ARG A 278 -8.78 -32.04 9.81
CA ARG A 278 -8.77 -32.54 8.41
C ARG A 278 -7.77 -33.66 8.19
N THR A 279 -6.76 -33.75 9.06
CA THR A 279 -5.67 -34.71 8.93
C THR A 279 -5.81 -35.98 9.78
N PHE A 280 -6.88 -36.11 10.57
CA PHE A 280 -7.15 -37.33 11.33
C PHE A 280 -7.88 -38.40 10.48
N SER A 281 -7.12 -39.37 9.97
CA SER A 281 -7.62 -40.74 9.76
C SER A 281 -7.35 -41.52 11.05
N SER A 282 -8.40 -41.83 11.80
CA SER A 282 -8.34 -42.52 13.09
C SER A 282 -8.06 -44.02 12.95
N SER A 283 -6.85 -44.38 12.48
CA SER A 283 -6.37 -45.77 12.44
C SER A 283 -5.14 -45.93 13.31
N ALA A 284 -5.17 -46.83 14.29
CA ALA A 284 -4.01 -47.18 15.09
C ALA A 284 -2.94 -47.80 14.18
N GLY A 285 -1.90 -47.03 13.85
CA GLY A 285 -0.82 -47.43 12.94
C GLY A 285 -0.36 -46.36 11.94
N ILE A 286 -1.12 -45.26 11.79
CA ILE A 286 -0.73 -44.14 10.91
C ILE A 286 0.06 -43.10 11.73
N PRO A 287 1.26 -42.68 11.31
CA PRO A 287 2.01 -41.62 11.98
C PRO A 287 1.18 -40.32 12.00
N PRO A 288 1.38 -39.45 13.02
CA PRO A 288 0.67 -38.18 13.06
C PRO A 288 0.95 -37.38 11.78
N PRO A 289 -0.05 -36.66 11.26
CA PRO A 289 0.12 -35.88 10.05
C PRO A 289 1.22 -34.83 10.22
N PRO A 290 1.95 -34.48 9.15
CA PRO A 290 2.97 -33.45 9.22
C PRO A 290 2.34 -32.13 9.64
N THR A 291 2.98 -31.44 10.60
CA THR A 291 2.56 -30.10 11.02
C THR A 291 2.64 -29.13 9.84
N HIS A 292 1.65 -28.23 9.74
CA HIS A 292 1.67 -27.24 8.68
C HIS A 292 2.93 -26.35 8.82
N PRO A 293 3.67 -26.07 7.74
CA PRO A 293 4.97 -25.39 7.81
C PRO A 293 4.93 -23.92 8.28
N ARG A 294 3.74 -23.36 8.49
CA ARG A 294 3.51 -21.91 8.69
C ARG A 294 2.40 -21.65 9.70
N LEU A 295 1.34 -22.46 9.68
CA LEU A 295 0.21 -22.38 10.58
C LEU A 295 0.26 -23.50 11.61
N ASN A 296 1.13 -23.32 12.58
CA ASN A 296 1.33 -24.28 13.66
C ASN A 296 1.35 -23.57 15.02
N LYS A 297 1.18 -24.39 16.06
CA LYS A 297 1.08 -23.92 17.44
C LYS A 297 2.35 -23.22 17.91
N ASP A 298 3.53 -23.72 17.55
CA ASP A 298 4.81 -23.13 17.95
C ASP A 298 4.94 -21.68 17.45
N ARG A 299 4.59 -21.44 16.17
CA ARG A 299 4.60 -20.08 15.60
C ARG A 299 3.58 -19.20 16.31
N LEU A 300 2.37 -19.69 16.62
CA LEU A 300 1.36 -18.90 17.33
C LEU A 300 1.75 -18.58 18.78
N ASP A 301 2.33 -19.55 19.49
CA ASP A 301 2.80 -19.35 20.87
C ASP A 301 3.98 -18.35 20.91
N SER A 302 4.82 -18.31 19.88
CA SER A 302 5.84 -17.25 19.74
C SER A 302 5.22 -15.85 19.65
N ILE A 303 4.09 -15.71 18.95
CA ILE A 303 3.35 -14.43 18.88
C ILE A 303 2.76 -14.05 20.24
N ARG A 304 2.22 -15.01 20.98
CA ARG A 304 1.69 -14.77 22.35
C ARG A 304 2.77 -14.28 23.32
N SER A 305 3.99 -14.78 23.16
CA SER A 305 5.13 -14.36 23.97
C SER A 305 5.75 -13.03 23.53
N SER A 306 5.36 -12.52 22.36
CA SER A 306 5.86 -11.25 21.82
C SER A 306 5.24 -10.07 22.55
N SER A 307 6.05 -9.09 22.93
CA SER A 307 5.62 -7.81 23.51
C SER A 307 5.57 -6.68 22.46
N LEU A 308 5.47 -7.02 21.17
CA LEU A 308 5.54 -6.05 20.09
C LEU A 308 4.24 -5.21 20.00
N ALA A 309 4.33 -3.95 20.40
CA ALA A 309 3.29 -2.95 20.27
C ALA A 309 3.90 -1.60 19.90
N SER A 310 3.10 -0.63 19.45
CA SER A 310 3.55 0.75 19.28
C SER A 310 4.01 1.35 20.61
N ASP A 311 5.03 2.20 20.57
CA ASP A 311 5.47 2.95 21.73
C ASP A 311 4.40 3.95 22.18
N THR A 312 4.32 4.22 23.48
CA THR A 312 3.29 5.10 24.07
C THR A 312 3.37 6.54 23.54
N ASP A 313 4.57 6.95 23.15
CA ASP A 313 4.95 8.25 22.59
C ASP A 313 5.32 8.15 21.09
N ALA A 314 4.91 7.08 20.41
CA ALA A 314 5.06 6.95 18.97
C ALA A 314 4.36 8.11 18.24
N GLN A 315 5.00 8.62 17.20
CA GLN A 315 4.54 9.80 16.46
C GLN A 315 3.67 9.41 15.26
N TYR A 316 2.59 10.16 15.06
CA TYR A 316 1.67 10.01 13.93
C TYR A 316 1.47 11.39 13.29
N SER A 317 1.43 11.42 11.97
CA SER A 317 1.18 12.64 11.18
C SER A 317 -0.26 13.16 11.36
N SER A 318 -1.21 12.28 11.66
CA SER A 318 -2.61 12.62 11.89
C SER A 318 -3.26 11.56 12.76
N HIS A 319 -4.30 11.97 13.47
CA HIS A 319 -5.15 11.13 14.28
C HIS A 319 -6.59 11.27 13.81
N LEU A 320 -7.13 10.18 13.27
CA LEU A 320 -8.52 10.08 12.82
C LEU A 320 -9.30 9.31 13.89
N VAL A 321 -10.46 9.83 14.28
CA VAL A 321 -11.37 9.15 15.21
C VAL A 321 -12.67 8.87 14.48
N PHE A 322 -13.19 7.66 14.61
CA PHE A 322 -14.45 7.23 13.99
C PHE A 322 -15.30 6.43 14.98
N ASP A 323 -16.56 6.85 15.18
CA ASP A 323 -17.48 6.21 16.12
C ASP A 323 -18.38 5.19 15.41
N LEU A 324 -18.08 3.90 15.64
CA LEU A 324 -18.80 2.77 15.07
C LEU A 324 -20.28 2.72 15.50
N SER A 325 -20.61 3.28 16.67
CA SER A 325 -21.99 3.24 17.20
C SER A 325 -22.95 4.15 16.45
N THR A 326 -22.42 5.09 15.66
CA THR A 326 -23.19 6.03 14.84
C THR A 326 -23.39 5.56 13.40
N LEU A 327 -22.77 4.44 13.04
CA LEU A 327 -22.79 3.92 11.68
C LEU A 327 -24.04 3.07 11.43
N VAL A 328 -24.70 3.31 10.30
CA VAL A 328 -25.73 2.43 9.71
C VAL A 328 -25.14 1.69 8.49
N PRO A 329 -25.83 0.70 7.89
CA PRO A 329 -25.35 0.11 6.64
C PRO A 329 -25.12 1.19 5.58
N HIS A 330 -24.03 1.08 4.82
CA HIS A 330 -23.61 2.10 3.85
C HIS A 330 -23.34 1.46 2.48
N VAL A 331 -23.64 2.23 1.45
CA VAL A 331 -23.38 1.86 0.07
C VAL A 331 -22.49 2.91 -0.56
N SER A 332 -21.49 2.45 -1.28
CA SER A 332 -20.66 3.33 -2.08
C SER A 332 -21.13 3.38 -3.53
N GLY A 333 -21.29 4.57 -4.09
CA GLY A 333 -21.55 4.77 -5.52
C GLY A 333 -22.71 5.73 -5.83
N PRO A 334 -23.00 5.92 -7.13
CA PRO A 334 -22.43 5.16 -8.24
C PRO A 334 -21.00 5.60 -8.57
N ASN A 335 -20.21 4.64 -9.08
CA ASN A 335 -18.97 4.88 -9.82
C ASN A 335 -17.82 5.63 -9.12
N SER A 336 -17.85 5.74 -7.80
CA SER A 336 -16.76 6.25 -6.99
C SER A 336 -16.84 5.71 -5.57
N VAL A 337 -15.71 5.22 -5.04
CA VAL A 337 -15.61 4.72 -3.66
C VAL A 337 -15.85 5.83 -2.62
N LYS A 338 -15.47 7.06 -2.97
CA LYS A 338 -15.61 8.24 -2.10
C LYS A 338 -17.06 8.74 -1.98
N VAL A 339 -17.96 8.31 -2.88
CA VAL A 339 -19.40 8.56 -2.75
C VAL A 339 -19.93 7.50 -1.80
N SER A 340 -20.16 7.87 -0.55
CA SER A 340 -20.63 6.97 0.51
C SER A 340 -21.97 7.48 1.03
N THR A 341 -23.01 6.65 0.97
CA THR A 341 -24.38 7.04 1.32
C THR A 341 -24.99 6.02 2.27
N PRO A 342 -25.66 6.45 3.36
CA PRO A 342 -26.45 5.57 4.21
C PRO A 342 -27.46 4.78 3.39
N LEU A 343 -27.52 3.46 3.59
CA LEU A 343 -28.43 2.57 2.86
C LEU A 343 -29.90 3.01 2.91
N PRO A 344 -30.47 3.46 4.04
CA PRO A 344 -31.87 3.91 4.08
C PRO A 344 -32.17 5.07 3.12
N VAL A 345 -31.18 5.91 2.81
CA VAL A 345 -31.33 7.00 1.83
C VAL A 345 -31.43 6.44 0.41
N LEU A 346 -30.60 5.47 0.04
CA LEU A 346 -30.66 4.86 -1.30
C LEU A 346 -31.88 3.95 -1.48
N GLU A 347 -32.30 3.26 -0.42
CA GLU A 347 -33.49 2.41 -0.45
C GLU A 347 -34.75 3.21 -0.78
N SER A 348 -34.87 4.43 -0.23
CA SER A 348 -35.97 5.36 -0.57
C SER A 348 -36.02 5.78 -2.05
N GLN A 349 -34.90 5.66 -2.78
CA GLN A 349 -34.81 6.00 -4.20
C GLN A 349 -35.22 4.84 -5.11
N ASN A 350 -35.39 3.62 -4.58
CA ASN A 350 -35.82 2.42 -5.32
C ASN A 350 -35.00 2.17 -6.60
N ILE A 351 -33.68 2.34 -6.52
CA ILE A 351 -32.75 2.19 -7.65
C ILE A 351 -32.75 0.72 -8.09
N LYS A 352 -33.32 0.44 -9.27
CA LYS A 352 -33.36 -0.91 -9.84
C LYS A 352 -31.96 -1.41 -10.17
N ILE A 353 -31.72 -2.69 -9.95
CA ILE A 353 -30.46 -3.34 -10.30
C ILE A 353 -30.69 -4.40 -11.40
N ASN A 354 -29.66 -4.64 -12.19
CA ASN A 354 -29.63 -5.73 -13.17
C ASN A 354 -28.75 -6.88 -12.71
N LYS A 355 -27.64 -6.57 -12.01
CA LYS A 355 -26.68 -7.58 -11.59
C LYS A 355 -26.24 -7.38 -10.13
N ALA A 356 -26.09 -8.48 -9.42
CA ALA A 356 -25.56 -8.52 -8.07
C ALA A 356 -24.32 -9.42 -8.03
N TYR A 357 -23.33 -9.10 -7.19
CA TYR A 357 -22.07 -9.86 -7.13
C TYR A 357 -21.58 -10.06 -5.70
N LEU A 358 -21.51 -11.31 -5.25
CA LEU A 358 -20.79 -11.73 -4.05
C LEU A 358 -19.53 -12.49 -4.48
N VAL A 359 -18.48 -11.73 -4.77
CA VAL A 359 -17.20 -12.19 -5.29
C VAL A 359 -16.06 -11.36 -4.68
N SER A 360 -14.81 -11.70 -5.01
CA SER A 360 -13.55 -10.98 -4.69
C SER A 360 -12.92 -11.27 -3.32
N CYS A 361 -11.66 -10.83 -3.17
CA CYS A 361 -10.91 -10.92 -1.91
C CYS A 361 -11.48 -10.06 -0.79
N THR A 362 -12.27 -9.04 -1.12
CA THR A 362 -12.79 -8.09 -0.12
C THR A 362 -13.86 -8.74 0.74
N ASN A 363 -14.88 -9.34 0.13
CA ASN A 363 -15.97 -10.03 0.83
C ASN A 363 -16.46 -11.22 0.02
N SER A 364 -15.97 -12.42 0.35
CA SER A 364 -16.43 -13.73 -0.16
C SER A 364 -15.84 -14.87 0.68
N ARG A 365 -15.53 -14.61 1.96
CA ARG A 365 -15.14 -15.62 2.94
C ARG A 365 -16.38 -16.38 3.42
N ALA A 366 -16.20 -17.45 4.17
CA ALA A 366 -17.31 -18.28 4.64
C ALA A 366 -18.34 -17.46 5.46
N SER A 367 -17.87 -16.51 6.28
CA SER A 367 -18.73 -15.59 7.04
C SER A 367 -19.52 -14.62 6.14
N ASP A 368 -18.92 -14.11 5.07
CA ASP A 368 -19.59 -13.25 4.08
C ASP A 368 -20.68 -14.03 3.33
N ILE A 369 -20.38 -15.28 2.95
CA ILE A 369 -21.32 -16.19 2.28
C ILE A 369 -22.48 -16.54 3.22
N ALA A 370 -22.19 -16.89 4.48
CA ALA A 370 -23.20 -17.15 5.50
C ALA A 370 -24.10 -15.92 5.75
N SER A 371 -23.51 -14.72 5.78
CA SER A 371 -24.26 -13.46 5.91
C SER A 371 -25.25 -13.27 4.76
N ALA A 372 -24.83 -13.48 3.51
CA ALA A 372 -25.72 -13.43 2.36
C ALA A 372 -26.77 -14.56 2.36
N ALA A 373 -26.37 -15.78 2.73
CA ALA A 373 -27.25 -16.94 2.81
C ALA A 373 -28.38 -16.74 3.82
N ALA A 374 -28.09 -16.13 4.98
CA ALA A 374 -29.08 -15.80 6.00
C ALA A 374 -30.19 -14.87 5.47
N VAL A 375 -29.86 -13.97 4.53
CA VAL A 375 -30.84 -13.04 3.92
C VAL A 375 -31.72 -13.73 2.89
N ILE A 376 -31.15 -14.66 2.12
CA ILE A 376 -31.76 -15.23 0.93
C ILE A 376 -32.49 -16.56 1.17
N ARG A 377 -32.22 -17.25 2.28
CA ARG A 377 -32.77 -18.58 2.57
C ARG A 377 -34.30 -18.57 2.46
N GLY A 378 -34.83 -19.50 1.65
CA GLY A 378 -36.27 -19.61 1.37
C GLY A 378 -36.83 -18.57 0.38
N LYS A 379 -35.98 -17.75 -0.26
CA LYS A 379 -36.38 -16.73 -1.25
C LYS A 379 -35.82 -17.05 -2.63
N LYS A 380 -36.15 -16.21 -3.62
CA LYS A 380 -35.64 -16.28 -5.00
C LYS A 380 -35.07 -14.93 -5.41
N VAL A 381 -34.03 -14.96 -6.24
CA VAL A 381 -33.51 -13.77 -6.92
C VAL A 381 -34.64 -13.15 -7.77
N ALA A 382 -34.73 -11.82 -7.77
CA ALA A 382 -35.79 -11.09 -8.46
C ALA A 382 -35.79 -11.37 -9.98
N PRO A 383 -36.96 -11.41 -10.64
CA PRO A 383 -37.04 -11.48 -12.09
C PRO A 383 -36.25 -10.33 -12.75
N GLY A 384 -35.40 -10.67 -13.72
CA GLY A 384 -34.56 -9.69 -14.43
C GLY A 384 -33.24 -9.35 -13.73
N VAL A 385 -32.96 -9.92 -12.56
CA VAL A 385 -31.66 -9.79 -11.88
C VAL A 385 -30.82 -11.03 -12.05
N GLU A 386 -29.54 -10.85 -12.33
CA GLU A 386 -28.54 -11.91 -12.28
C GLU A 386 -27.67 -11.76 -11.03
N PHE A 387 -27.65 -12.76 -10.15
CA PHE A 387 -26.80 -12.76 -8.97
C PHE A 387 -25.64 -13.73 -9.15
N TYR A 388 -24.40 -13.24 -9.19
CA TYR A 388 -23.19 -14.06 -9.34
C TYR A 388 -22.47 -14.24 -8.01
N ILE A 389 -22.06 -15.48 -7.71
CA ILE A 389 -21.32 -15.83 -6.49
C ILE A 389 -20.02 -16.56 -6.82
N ALA A 390 -18.95 -16.23 -6.10
CA ALA A 390 -17.66 -16.92 -6.13
C ALA A 390 -17.08 -16.93 -4.73
N ALA A 391 -16.67 -18.09 -4.22
CA ALA A 391 -15.94 -18.13 -2.96
C ALA A 391 -14.55 -17.50 -3.12
N ALA A 392 -14.03 -16.88 -2.05
CA ALA A 392 -12.68 -16.32 -2.06
C ALA A 392 -11.59 -17.38 -2.29
N SER A 393 -11.89 -18.65 -1.97
CA SER A 393 -11.03 -19.80 -2.25
C SER A 393 -11.84 -21.10 -2.36
N SER A 394 -11.24 -22.15 -2.91
CA SER A 394 -11.84 -23.48 -2.91
C SER A 394 -12.09 -24.01 -1.49
N THR A 395 -11.23 -23.67 -0.54
CA THR A 395 -11.39 -24.03 0.88
C THR A 395 -12.60 -23.34 1.49
N VAL A 396 -12.79 -22.05 1.18
CA VAL A 396 -13.97 -21.29 1.60
C VAL A 396 -15.24 -21.86 0.98
N GLN A 397 -15.20 -22.24 -0.30
CA GLN A 397 -16.35 -22.85 -0.96
C GLN A 397 -16.77 -24.14 -0.26
N GLN A 398 -15.82 -25.03 0.03
CA GLN A 398 -16.07 -26.26 0.76
C GLN A 398 -16.67 -26.00 2.15
N GLU A 399 -16.20 -24.97 2.87
CA GLU A 399 -16.77 -24.60 4.17
C GLU A 399 -18.22 -24.12 4.04
N ALA A 400 -18.52 -23.29 3.04
CA ALA A 400 -19.88 -22.80 2.79
C ALA A 400 -20.83 -23.89 2.25
N GLU A 401 -20.32 -24.86 1.49
CA GLU A 401 -21.07 -26.04 1.08
C GLU A 401 -21.39 -26.93 2.28
N ALA A 402 -20.42 -27.16 3.17
CA ALA A 402 -20.61 -27.95 4.38
C ALA A 402 -21.60 -27.33 5.37
N SER A 403 -21.70 -26.01 5.45
CA SER A 403 -22.70 -25.32 6.27
C SER A 403 -24.10 -25.23 5.62
N GLY A 404 -24.20 -25.57 4.32
CA GLY A 404 -25.42 -25.41 3.52
C GLY A 404 -25.69 -23.97 3.07
N ASP A 405 -24.78 -23.03 3.34
CA ASP A 405 -24.94 -21.62 2.96
C ASP A 405 -24.75 -21.41 1.46
N TRP A 406 -23.82 -22.15 0.85
CA TRP A 406 -23.62 -22.14 -0.59
C TRP A 406 -24.88 -22.60 -1.32
N GLU A 407 -25.46 -23.72 -0.88
CA GLU A 407 -26.67 -24.29 -1.46
C GLU A 407 -27.87 -23.35 -1.32
N ALA A 408 -28.01 -22.64 -0.20
CA ALA A 408 -29.07 -21.64 -0.02
C ALA A 408 -29.02 -20.52 -1.08
N LEU A 409 -27.81 -20.08 -1.47
CA LEU A 409 -27.63 -19.08 -2.52
C LEU A 409 -27.96 -19.65 -3.90
N VAL A 410 -27.45 -20.86 -4.21
CA VAL A 410 -27.70 -21.53 -5.50
C VAL A 410 -29.19 -21.82 -5.69
N GLN A 411 -29.86 -22.37 -4.67
CA GLN A 411 -31.30 -22.63 -4.70
C GLN A 411 -32.14 -21.38 -4.89
N ALA A 412 -31.66 -20.22 -4.43
CA ALA A 412 -32.32 -18.95 -4.67
C ALA A 412 -32.20 -18.44 -6.11
N GLY A 413 -31.30 -19.03 -6.91
CA GLY A 413 -31.05 -18.65 -8.31
C GLY A 413 -29.72 -17.93 -8.54
N ALA A 414 -28.80 -17.96 -7.56
CA ALA A 414 -27.45 -17.44 -7.78
C ALA A 414 -26.67 -18.31 -8.78
N LYS A 415 -25.85 -17.65 -9.61
CA LYS A 415 -24.99 -18.25 -10.63
C LYS A 415 -23.57 -18.38 -10.08
N THR A 416 -23.04 -19.59 -10.06
CA THR A 416 -21.71 -19.85 -9.52
C THR A 416 -20.62 -19.49 -10.53
N LEU A 417 -19.52 -18.95 -10.01
CA LEU A 417 -18.28 -18.68 -10.71
C LEU A 417 -17.14 -19.42 -9.98
N PRO A 418 -16.04 -19.76 -10.67
CA PRO A 418 -14.89 -20.37 -10.02
C PRO A 418 -14.25 -19.39 -9.03
N ALA A 419 -13.59 -19.93 -7.99
CA ALA A 419 -12.83 -19.12 -7.04
C ALA A 419 -11.73 -18.32 -7.77
N GLY A 420 -11.88 -17.00 -7.76
CA GLY A 420 -11.05 -16.06 -8.51
C GLY A 420 -11.68 -14.66 -8.53
N CYS A 421 -10.98 -13.69 -9.12
CA CYS A 421 -11.41 -12.29 -9.15
C CYS A 421 -12.63 -12.06 -10.06
N GLY A 422 -12.59 -12.57 -11.30
CA GLY A 422 -13.69 -12.47 -12.26
C GLY A 422 -14.22 -11.04 -12.45
N PRO A 423 -15.55 -10.79 -12.33
CA PRO A 423 -16.15 -9.48 -12.56
C PRO A 423 -15.57 -8.33 -11.72
N CYS A 424 -14.94 -8.63 -10.57
CA CYS A 424 -14.29 -7.62 -9.72
C CYS A 424 -13.22 -6.80 -10.46
N ILE A 425 -12.58 -7.40 -11.44
CA ILE A 425 -11.54 -6.78 -12.28
C ILE A 425 -12.00 -6.53 -13.72
N GLY A 426 -13.30 -6.74 -14.01
CA GLY A 426 -13.83 -6.58 -15.36
C GLY A 426 -13.51 -7.73 -16.31
N LEU A 427 -13.24 -8.94 -15.79
CA LEU A 427 -13.00 -10.14 -16.59
C LEU A 427 -14.07 -11.22 -16.35
N GLY A 428 -14.18 -12.16 -17.30
CA GLY A 428 -15.05 -13.32 -17.17
C GLY A 428 -16.53 -13.04 -17.45
N THR A 429 -17.39 -13.95 -16.99
CA THR A 429 -18.83 -13.93 -17.21
C THR A 429 -19.54 -12.93 -16.29
N GLY A 430 -20.61 -12.30 -16.81
CA GLY A 430 -21.50 -11.48 -16.01
C GLY A 430 -21.10 -10.01 -15.91
N LEU A 431 -20.26 -9.49 -16.81
CA LEU A 431 -19.91 -8.06 -16.84
C LEU A 431 -21.14 -7.16 -17.06
N LEU A 432 -21.11 -5.96 -16.50
CA LEU A 432 -22.17 -4.97 -16.72
C LEU A 432 -22.18 -4.47 -18.16
N GLU A 433 -23.37 -4.37 -18.74
CA GLU A 433 -23.59 -3.83 -20.09
C GLU A 433 -23.99 -2.34 -20.02
N GLU A 434 -24.15 -1.73 -21.19
CA GLU A 434 -24.56 -0.33 -21.30
C GLU A 434 -25.89 -0.06 -20.56
N GLY A 435 -25.91 1.00 -19.75
CA GLY A 435 -27.10 1.42 -18.99
C GLY A 435 -27.47 0.53 -17.80
N GLN A 436 -26.78 -0.60 -17.58
CA GLN A 436 -27.07 -1.49 -16.46
C GLN A 436 -26.58 -0.94 -15.12
N VAL A 437 -27.27 -1.32 -14.05
CA VAL A 437 -26.89 -1.05 -12.66
C VAL A 437 -26.44 -2.34 -11.98
N GLY A 438 -25.25 -2.32 -11.38
CA GLY A 438 -24.68 -3.42 -10.61
C GLY A 438 -24.47 -3.04 -9.14
N ILE A 439 -24.73 -3.99 -8.24
CA ILE A 439 -24.34 -3.88 -6.82
C ILE A 439 -23.43 -5.04 -6.43
N SER A 440 -22.32 -4.77 -5.76
CA SER A 440 -21.31 -5.80 -5.48
C SER A 440 -20.69 -5.70 -4.09
N ALA A 441 -20.19 -6.83 -3.59
CA ALA A 441 -19.38 -6.90 -2.37
C ALA A 441 -17.89 -6.65 -2.64
N THR A 442 -17.54 -6.21 -3.85
CA THR A 442 -16.15 -5.95 -4.30
C THR A 442 -15.63 -4.61 -3.81
N ASN A 443 -14.37 -4.28 -4.08
CA ASN A 443 -13.71 -3.05 -3.59
C ASN A 443 -13.77 -1.84 -4.52
N ARG A 444 -13.92 -2.01 -5.84
CA ARG A 444 -13.83 -0.92 -6.83
C ARG A 444 -15.08 -0.81 -7.69
N ASN A 445 -15.54 0.43 -7.90
CA ASN A 445 -16.72 0.73 -8.73
C ASN A 445 -16.48 1.79 -9.81
N TYR A 446 -15.28 2.32 -10.03
CA TYR A 446 -15.06 3.38 -11.04
C TYR A 446 -15.59 3.02 -12.44
N LYS A 447 -15.95 4.04 -13.22
CA LYS A 447 -16.53 3.87 -14.57
C LYS A 447 -15.72 2.88 -15.40
N GLY A 448 -16.41 1.87 -15.95
CA GLY A 448 -15.81 0.81 -16.77
C GLY A 448 -15.11 -0.31 -15.99
N ARG A 449 -15.08 -0.26 -14.65
CA ARG A 449 -14.40 -1.30 -13.84
C ARG A 449 -15.00 -2.68 -14.03
N MET A 450 -16.32 -2.79 -13.99
CA MET A 450 -17.03 -4.08 -13.99
C MET A 450 -17.67 -4.40 -15.35
N GLY A 451 -17.28 -3.70 -16.41
CA GLY A 451 -17.88 -3.83 -17.73
C GLY A 451 -17.97 -2.50 -18.47
N HIS A 452 -19.14 -2.18 -19.02
CA HIS A 452 -19.33 -1.01 -19.87
C HIS A 452 -19.13 0.32 -19.11
N PRO A 453 -18.43 1.33 -19.68
CA PRO A 453 -18.22 2.64 -19.03
C PRO A 453 -19.48 3.43 -18.69
N ALA A 454 -20.58 3.17 -19.38
CA ALA A 454 -21.89 3.79 -19.12
C ALA A 454 -22.74 3.04 -18.07
N ALA A 455 -22.25 1.93 -17.53
CA ALA A 455 -22.91 1.24 -16.42
C ALA A 455 -22.74 2.00 -15.09
N GLN A 456 -23.61 1.74 -14.14
CA GLN A 456 -23.49 2.24 -12.77
C GLN A 456 -23.15 1.10 -11.82
N ALA A 457 -22.04 1.21 -11.09
CA ALA A 457 -21.62 0.22 -10.10
C ALA A 457 -21.70 0.78 -8.68
N TYR A 458 -22.26 -0.01 -7.77
CA TYR A 458 -22.40 0.25 -6.35
C TYR A 458 -21.68 -0.83 -5.53
N LEU A 459 -21.10 -0.45 -4.40
CA LEU A 459 -20.46 -1.38 -3.46
C LEU A 459 -21.23 -1.44 -2.16
N ALA A 460 -21.50 -2.62 -1.64
CA ALA A 460 -22.22 -2.82 -0.39
C ALA A 460 -21.76 -4.08 0.35
N SER A 461 -22.24 -4.29 1.58
CA SER A 461 -21.98 -5.51 2.34
C SER A 461 -22.66 -6.74 1.71
N PRO A 462 -22.16 -7.97 1.95
CA PRO A 462 -22.76 -9.21 1.44
C PRO A 462 -24.27 -9.32 1.69
N ALA A 463 -24.72 -8.94 2.88
CA ALA A 463 -26.13 -8.96 3.24
C ALA A 463 -26.97 -7.98 2.40
N VAL A 464 -26.47 -6.77 2.17
CA VAL A 464 -27.14 -5.75 1.34
C VAL A 464 -27.15 -6.15 -0.13
N VAL A 465 -26.08 -6.76 -0.65
CA VAL A 465 -26.03 -7.32 -2.00
C VAL A 465 -27.08 -8.42 -2.17
N ALA A 466 -27.16 -9.35 -1.22
CA ALA A 466 -28.13 -10.44 -1.26
C ALA A 466 -29.58 -9.94 -1.15
N ALA A 467 -29.86 -8.98 -0.26
CA ALA A 467 -31.16 -8.35 -0.15
C ALA A 467 -31.56 -7.65 -1.46
N SER A 468 -30.63 -6.91 -2.04
CA SER A 468 -30.86 -6.20 -3.31
C SER A 468 -31.12 -7.18 -4.46
N ALA A 469 -30.41 -8.32 -4.50
CA ALA A 469 -30.63 -9.37 -5.48
C ALA A 469 -32.03 -9.99 -5.41
N VAL A 470 -32.56 -10.18 -4.19
CA VAL A 470 -33.91 -10.71 -3.97
C VAL A 470 -35.00 -9.70 -4.31
N ASN A 471 -34.76 -8.42 -3.99
CA ASN A 471 -35.78 -7.38 -4.13
C ASN A 471 -35.79 -6.73 -5.52
N GLY A 472 -34.69 -6.81 -6.28
CA GLY A 472 -34.56 -6.21 -7.60
C GLY A 472 -34.15 -4.73 -7.61
N TYR A 473 -33.83 -4.18 -6.44
CA TYR A 473 -33.39 -2.81 -6.25
C TYR A 473 -32.50 -2.70 -5.01
N ILE A 474 -31.69 -1.64 -4.91
CA ILE A 474 -30.80 -1.41 -3.77
C ILE A 474 -31.61 -1.34 -2.47
N SER A 475 -31.41 -2.32 -1.58
CA SER A 475 -32.20 -2.48 -0.35
C SER A 475 -31.45 -3.27 0.72
N GLY A 476 -31.90 -3.15 1.96
CA GLY A 476 -31.33 -3.84 3.12
C GLY A 476 -32.01 -5.17 3.46
N PRO A 477 -31.39 -6.00 4.31
CA PRO A 477 -32.03 -7.22 4.80
C PRO A 477 -33.26 -6.89 5.66
N ALA A 478 -34.41 -7.49 5.35
CA ALA A 478 -35.65 -7.30 6.12
C ALA A 478 -35.55 -7.75 7.60
N SER A 479 -34.54 -8.53 7.95
CA SER A 479 -34.26 -8.98 9.32
C SER A 479 -33.60 -7.92 10.20
N VAL A 480 -33.11 -6.83 9.62
CA VAL A 480 -32.52 -5.73 10.38
C VAL A 480 -33.66 -4.83 10.87
N ASP A 481 -33.86 -4.80 12.19
CA ASP A 481 -34.81 -3.90 12.82
C ASP A 481 -34.31 -2.45 12.73
N ALA A 482 -35.03 -1.61 11.98
CA ALA A 482 -34.68 -0.21 11.80
C ALA A 482 -34.68 0.58 13.13
N SER A 483 -35.43 0.13 14.15
CA SER A 483 -35.44 0.76 15.47
C SER A 483 -34.19 0.45 16.30
N ALA A 484 -33.44 -0.59 15.91
CA ALA A 484 -32.17 -0.97 16.52
C ALA A 484 -30.95 -0.28 15.87
N LEU A 485 -31.16 0.48 14.79
CA LEU A 485 -30.12 1.26 14.12
C LEU A 485 -29.99 2.67 14.74
N PRO A 486 -28.79 3.26 14.74
CA PRO A 486 -28.64 4.66 15.10
C PRO A 486 -29.38 5.58 14.11
N PRO A 487 -29.63 6.85 14.49
CA PRO A 487 -30.26 7.82 13.60
C PRO A 487 -29.54 7.92 12.24
N VAL A 488 -30.32 7.89 11.16
CA VAL A 488 -29.76 8.00 9.80
C VAL A 488 -29.13 9.37 9.62
N GLY A 489 -27.82 9.39 9.40
CA GLY A 489 -27.05 10.62 9.25
C GLY A 489 -25.60 10.33 8.87
N ALA A 490 -24.80 11.39 8.83
CA ALA A 490 -23.36 11.23 8.73
C ALA A 490 -22.82 10.57 10.01
N PRO A 491 -21.90 9.60 9.90
CA PRO A 491 -21.25 9.04 11.09
C PRO A 491 -20.48 10.13 11.85
N THR A 492 -20.28 9.93 13.14
CA THR A 492 -19.45 10.83 13.96
C THR A 492 -17.98 10.51 13.74
N PHE A 493 -17.23 11.51 13.29
CA PHE A 493 -15.80 11.40 13.05
C PHE A 493 -15.09 12.73 13.35
N SER A 494 -13.79 12.65 13.60
CA SER A 494 -12.94 13.83 13.72
C SER A 494 -11.53 13.54 13.21
N ILE A 495 -10.83 14.61 12.85
CA ILE A 495 -9.41 14.58 12.50
C ILE A 495 -8.70 15.62 13.34
N SER A 496 -7.59 15.22 13.96
CA SER A 496 -6.58 16.15 14.42
C SER A 496 -5.29 15.88 13.65
N GLN A 497 -4.80 16.93 12.99
CA GLN A 497 -3.42 16.93 12.53
C GLN A 497 -2.54 17.22 13.75
N ALA A 498 -1.50 16.43 13.95
CA ALA A 498 -0.47 16.84 14.89
C ALA A 498 0.19 18.10 14.28
N PHE A 499 -0.11 19.28 14.80
CA PHE A 499 0.69 20.49 14.56
C PHE A 499 2.03 20.34 15.30
N GLY A 500 2.82 19.37 14.88
CA GLY A 500 4.28 19.47 14.90
C GLY A 500 4.66 19.80 13.47
N SER A 501 5.33 20.93 13.29
CA SER A 501 5.89 21.39 12.01
C SER A 501 6.16 20.27 11.03
N SER A 502 5.65 20.40 9.81
CA SER A 502 6.14 19.69 8.63
C SER A 502 7.53 20.17 8.19
N SER A 503 8.36 20.65 9.11
CA SER A 503 9.76 20.29 8.99
C SER A 503 9.77 18.78 9.20
N ALA A 504 10.47 18.03 8.37
CA ALA A 504 11.02 16.80 8.90
C ALA A 504 11.61 17.19 10.27
N ALA A 505 11.04 16.71 11.38
CA ALA A 505 11.79 16.69 12.62
C ALA A 505 13.05 15.98 12.19
N ALA A 506 14.12 16.75 11.99
CA ALA A 506 15.37 16.26 11.49
C ALA A 506 15.68 15.13 12.45
N SER A 507 15.59 13.90 11.96
CA SER A 507 16.24 12.83 12.68
C SER A 507 17.68 13.31 12.74
N ASP A 508 18.20 13.60 13.93
CA ASP A 508 19.62 13.93 14.14
C ASP A 508 20.55 12.81 13.58
N SER A 509 19.98 11.69 13.09
CA SER A 509 20.65 10.77 12.19
C SER A 509 20.92 11.41 10.82
N VAL A 510 22.12 11.95 10.68
CA VAL A 510 22.76 12.22 9.38
C VAL A 510 22.72 10.93 8.55
N GLU A 511 22.01 10.94 7.41
CA GLU A 511 22.07 9.82 6.47
C GLU A 511 23.50 9.72 5.94
N PRO A 512 24.11 8.51 5.90
CA PRO A 512 25.46 8.40 5.40
C PRO A 512 25.46 8.64 3.89
N LEU A 513 26.44 9.42 3.44
CA LEU A 513 26.69 9.68 2.03
C LEU A 513 27.58 8.56 1.48
N LEU A 514 27.07 7.79 0.52
CA LEU A 514 27.83 6.72 -0.12
C LEU A 514 28.90 7.28 -1.06
N GLU A 515 30.05 6.61 -1.10
CA GLU A 515 31.13 6.95 -2.04
C GLU A 515 30.62 6.93 -3.49
N GLY A 516 30.89 8.01 -4.23
CA GLY A 516 30.47 8.20 -5.62
C GLY A 516 29.06 8.81 -5.80
N PHE A 517 28.21 8.82 -4.76
CA PHE A 517 26.94 9.55 -4.81
C PHE A 517 27.20 11.05 -4.64
N PRO A 518 26.52 11.95 -5.39
CA PRO A 518 26.76 13.38 -5.29
C PRO A 518 26.41 13.91 -3.89
N ALA A 519 27.33 14.63 -3.27
CA ALA A 519 27.11 15.37 -2.02
C ALA A 519 26.10 16.51 -2.17
N ALA A 520 25.91 17.02 -3.40
CA ALA A 520 24.90 18.03 -3.68
C ALA A 520 24.36 17.95 -5.12
N PHE A 521 23.11 18.39 -5.31
CA PHE A 521 22.55 18.74 -6.62
C PHE A 521 22.55 20.26 -6.77
N ILE A 522 23.05 20.76 -7.90
CA ILE A 522 23.24 22.21 -8.10
C ILE A 522 22.77 22.61 -9.50
N GLY A 523 22.08 23.74 -9.62
CA GLY A 523 21.84 24.37 -10.91
C GLY A 523 20.65 25.32 -10.93
N PRO A 524 20.18 25.72 -12.12
CA PRO A 524 19.04 26.62 -12.25
C PRO A 524 17.74 25.92 -11.85
N LEU A 525 16.83 26.67 -11.23
CA LEU A 525 15.53 26.18 -10.81
C LEU A 525 14.43 26.59 -11.80
N LEU A 526 13.60 25.62 -12.19
CA LEU A 526 12.32 25.82 -12.87
C LEU A 526 11.18 25.47 -11.93
N PHE A 527 10.16 26.33 -11.85
CA PHE A 527 8.97 26.10 -11.04
C PHE A 527 7.73 25.91 -11.91
N ALA A 528 7.12 24.72 -11.85
CA ALA A 528 5.82 24.42 -12.45
C ALA A 528 4.73 24.57 -11.37
N PRO A 529 3.97 25.67 -11.30
CA PRO A 529 2.93 25.90 -10.28
C PRO A 529 1.68 25.03 -10.54
N GLN A 530 1.83 23.71 -10.52
CA GLN A 530 0.78 22.74 -10.85
C GLN A 530 0.70 21.63 -9.80
N ASP A 531 -0.48 21.48 -9.22
CA ASP A 531 -0.89 20.29 -8.45
C ASP A 531 -1.44 19.23 -9.41
N ASN A 532 -1.32 17.96 -9.05
CA ASN A 532 -1.77 16.83 -9.84
C ASN A 532 -1.24 16.85 -11.29
N LEU A 533 -0.03 17.37 -11.49
CA LEU A 533 0.67 17.29 -12.78
C LEU A 533 0.92 15.80 -13.06
N ASN A 534 0.04 15.21 -13.87
CA ASN A 534 -0.03 13.77 -14.04
C ASN A 534 1.04 13.26 -15.03
N THR A 535 1.19 11.94 -15.13
CA THR A 535 2.18 11.36 -16.04
C THR A 535 1.93 11.68 -17.52
N ASP A 536 0.72 12.04 -17.94
CA ASP A 536 0.43 12.53 -19.30
C ASP A 536 0.96 13.93 -19.54
N GLY A 537 0.89 14.78 -18.50
CA GLY A 537 1.47 16.10 -18.50
C GLY A 537 2.99 16.08 -18.51
N ILE A 538 3.62 15.02 -17.98
CA ILE A 538 5.09 14.83 -17.97
C ILE A 538 5.58 14.14 -19.26
N TYR A 539 4.90 13.08 -19.69
CA TYR A 539 5.23 12.32 -20.89
C TYR A 539 3.94 11.95 -21.63
N PRO A 540 3.67 12.56 -22.80
CA PRO A 540 2.40 12.40 -23.49
C PRO A 540 2.06 10.93 -23.80
N GLY A 541 0.84 10.52 -23.47
CA GLY A 541 0.37 9.14 -23.67
C GLY A 541 0.50 8.62 -25.11
N LYS A 542 0.47 9.51 -26.11
CA LYS A 542 0.67 9.20 -27.54
C LYS A 542 1.99 8.48 -27.86
N TYR A 543 3.00 8.59 -26.99
CA TYR A 543 4.31 7.95 -27.17
C TYR A 543 4.48 6.65 -26.35
N THR A 544 3.46 6.22 -25.59
CA THR A 544 3.60 5.10 -24.63
C THR A 544 3.90 3.76 -25.28
N TYR A 545 3.39 3.53 -26.50
CA TYR A 545 3.52 2.26 -27.23
C TYR A 545 4.54 2.33 -28.38
N GLN A 546 5.43 3.32 -28.35
CA GLN A 546 6.56 3.41 -29.27
C GLN A 546 7.77 2.75 -28.61
N ASP A 547 7.89 1.43 -28.76
CA ASP A 547 8.90 0.62 -28.06
C ASP A 547 10.35 0.98 -28.46
N ASP A 548 10.54 1.66 -29.59
CA ASP A 548 11.82 2.11 -30.14
C ASP A 548 12.16 3.58 -29.84
N ILE A 549 11.35 4.28 -29.04
CA ILE A 549 11.60 5.69 -28.72
C ILE A 549 12.89 5.89 -27.92
N THR A 550 13.83 6.65 -28.49
CA THR A 550 15.13 6.90 -27.86
C THR A 550 15.02 7.84 -26.65
N LEU A 551 16.03 7.83 -25.77
CA LEU A 551 16.09 8.72 -24.62
C LEU A 551 16.17 10.19 -25.03
N GLU A 552 16.84 10.49 -26.14
CA GLU A 552 16.91 11.82 -26.74
C GLU A 552 15.51 12.26 -27.17
N ARG A 553 14.76 11.39 -27.85
CA ARG A 553 13.40 11.73 -28.26
C ARG A 553 12.47 11.89 -27.06
N GLN A 554 12.63 11.08 -26.02
CA GLN A 554 11.90 11.26 -24.76
C GLN A 554 12.19 12.63 -24.12
N ALA A 555 13.45 13.09 -24.15
CA ALA A 555 13.84 14.40 -23.65
C ALA A 555 13.23 15.55 -24.46
N GLU A 556 13.06 15.40 -25.78
CA GLU A 556 12.43 16.42 -26.63
C GLU A 556 10.94 16.59 -26.39
N VAL A 557 10.24 15.53 -25.98
CA VAL A 557 8.78 15.54 -25.76
C VAL A 557 8.39 15.71 -24.30
N VAL A 558 9.38 15.89 -23.41
CA VAL A 558 9.15 16.00 -21.98
C VAL A 558 8.31 17.24 -21.67
N MET A 559 7.28 17.05 -20.86
CA MET A 559 6.31 18.05 -20.46
C MET A 559 5.52 18.73 -21.60
N GLU A 560 5.55 18.21 -22.83
CA GLU A 560 4.89 18.82 -24.02
C GLU A 560 3.39 19.10 -23.80
N ASN A 561 2.69 18.19 -23.11
CA ASN A 561 1.25 18.34 -22.83
C ASN A 561 0.94 19.36 -21.73
N TYR A 562 1.91 19.68 -20.87
CA TYR A 562 1.78 20.70 -19.83
C TYR A 562 2.27 22.05 -20.32
N ASP A 563 3.51 22.11 -20.81
CA ASP A 563 4.18 23.29 -21.34
C ASP A 563 5.00 22.90 -22.58
N PRO A 564 4.49 23.19 -23.80
CA PRO A 564 5.18 22.87 -25.06
C PRO A 564 6.58 23.49 -25.19
N GLY A 565 6.89 24.55 -24.43
CA GLY A 565 8.19 25.22 -24.44
C GLY A 565 9.19 24.61 -23.47
N PHE A 566 8.77 23.68 -22.60
CA PHE A 566 9.58 23.21 -21.47
C PHE A 566 10.90 22.56 -21.90
N ALA A 567 10.88 21.64 -22.86
CA ALA A 567 12.09 20.95 -23.32
C ALA A 567 13.14 21.94 -23.86
N SER A 568 12.70 22.92 -24.65
CA SER A 568 13.54 24.00 -25.19
C SER A 568 14.09 24.91 -24.08
N LEU A 569 13.28 25.21 -23.07
CA LEU A 569 13.70 25.99 -21.90
C LEU A 569 14.81 25.28 -21.12
N VAL A 570 14.66 23.99 -20.86
CA VAL A 570 15.69 23.16 -20.21
C VAL A 570 16.98 23.13 -21.03
N ALA A 571 16.90 22.93 -22.34
CA ALA A 571 18.07 22.93 -23.23
C ALA A 571 18.80 24.29 -23.24
N SER A 572 18.05 25.39 -23.24
CA SER A 572 18.59 26.76 -23.15
C SER A 572 19.33 26.98 -21.83
N LEU A 573 18.73 26.59 -20.69
CA LEU A 573 19.35 26.69 -19.37
C LEU A 573 20.67 25.93 -19.28
N ARG A 574 20.70 24.70 -19.81
CA ARG A 574 21.91 23.86 -19.82
C ARG A 574 23.06 24.45 -20.63
N SER A 575 22.74 25.33 -21.59
CA SER A 575 23.72 26.03 -22.42
C SER A 575 24.04 27.44 -21.90
N SER A 576 23.39 27.87 -20.81
CA SER A 576 23.50 29.23 -20.27
C SER A 576 24.65 29.36 -19.26
N PRO A 577 25.15 30.58 -19.01
CA PRO A 577 26.16 30.83 -17.97
C PRO A 577 25.70 30.51 -16.54
N ARG A 578 24.37 30.39 -16.30
CA ARG A 578 23.80 29.96 -15.01
C ARG A 578 24.00 28.47 -14.74
N PHE A 579 24.35 27.69 -15.77
CA PHE A 579 24.63 26.28 -15.57
C PHE A 579 26.00 26.13 -14.90
N PRO A 580 26.08 25.53 -13.70
CA PRO A 580 27.32 25.49 -12.95
C PRO A 580 28.36 24.65 -13.69
N PHE A 581 29.57 25.20 -13.82
CA PHE A 581 30.73 24.41 -14.23
C PHE A 581 31.09 23.45 -13.10
N SER A 582 30.94 22.14 -13.35
CA SER A 582 31.37 21.10 -12.41
C SER A 582 32.62 20.42 -12.97
N PRO A 583 33.82 20.62 -12.39
CA PRO A 583 34.99 19.85 -12.77
C PRO A 583 34.76 18.37 -12.46
N ALA A 584 35.39 17.46 -13.19
CA ALA A 584 35.20 16.00 -13.06
C ALA A 584 35.46 15.44 -11.64
N SER A 585 36.10 16.21 -10.76
CA SER A 585 36.41 15.90 -9.37
C SER A 585 35.47 16.55 -8.34
N ALA A 586 34.46 17.33 -8.75
CA ALA A 586 33.56 18.00 -7.81
C ALA A 586 32.47 17.04 -7.30
N PRO A 587 32.18 17.03 -5.99
CA PRO A 587 31.19 16.12 -5.40
C PRO A 587 29.74 16.52 -5.71
N ALA A 588 29.49 17.44 -6.64
CA ALA A 588 28.16 17.97 -6.94
C ALA A 588 27.70 17.59 -8.35
N LYS A 589 26.43 17.17 -8.47
CA LYS A 589 25.78 16.85 -9.74
C LYS A 589 25.10 18.10 -10.31
N PRO A 590 25.61 18.68 -11.42
CA PRO A 590 24.94 19.80 -12.08
C PRO A 590 23.70 19.33 -12.85
N GLY A 591 22.65 20.16 -12.89
CA GLY A 591 21.45 19.91 -13.67
C GLY A 591 20.35 20.95 -13.43
N VAL A 592 19.29 20.92 -14.23
CA VAL A 592 18.11 21.76 -13.98
C VAL A 592 17.31 21.15 -12.83
N VAL A 593 16.96 21.93 -11.81
CA VAL A 593 16.11 21.47 -10.71
C VAL A 593 14.66 21.85 -11.01
N LEU A 594 13.81 20.85 -11.15
CA LEU A 594 12.38 21.06 -11.33
C LEU A 594 11.68 21.10 -9.97
N VAL A 595 10.90 22.15 -9.71
CA VAL A 595 10.01 22.25 -8.56
C VAL A 595 8.56 22.25 -9.01
N SER A 596 7.68 21.46 -8.38
CA SER A 596 6.25 21.40 -8.71
C SER A 596 5.35 21.40 -7.48
N GLY A 597 4.04 21.50 -7.69
CA GLY A 597 3.02 21.39 -6.64
C GLY A 597 2.90 20.01 -5.99
N TYR A 598 1.70 19.70 -5.49
CA TYR A 598 1.37 18.46 -4.79
C TYR A 598 0.94 17.35 -5.76
N ASN A 599 1.15 16.10 -5.36
CA ASN A 599 0.78 14.90 -6.10
C ASN A 599 1.39 14.87 -7.53
N PHE A 600 2.65 15.29 -7.65
CA PHE A 600 3.38 15.28 -8.92
C PHE A 600 3.57 13.87 -9.45
N GLY A 601 3.31 13.66 -10.74
CA GLY A 601 3.39 12.35 -11.38
C GLY A 601 2.21 11.42 -11.06
N THR A 602 1.06 11.97 -10.66
CA THR A 602 -0.14 11.14 -10.46
C THR A 602 -0.63 10.47 -11.76
N GLY A 603 -1.44 9.42 -11.64
CA GLY A 603 -2.06 8.74 -12.77
C GLY A 603 -1.29 7.49 -13.24
N SER A 604 -1.14 7.34 -14.56
CA SER A 604 -0.64 6.11 -15.20
C SER A 604 0.80 5.75 -14.79
N SER A 605 1.10 4.45 -14.74
CA SER A 605 2.37 3.87 -14.28
C SER A 605 3.53 3.94 -15.27
N ARG A 606 3.54 4.90 -16.18
CA ARG A 606 4.56 5.04 -17.23
C ARG A 606 5.92 5.34 -16.61
N GLU A 607 6.87 4.43 -16.79
CA GLU A 607 8.26 4.64 -16.37
C GLU A 607 8.94 5.74 -17.20
N GLN A 608 8.47 5.94 -18.45
CA GLN A 608 9.00 6.93 -19.39
C GLN A 608 8.91 8.37 -18.88
N ALA A 609 7.94 8.67 -18.01
CA ALA A 609 7.83 9.99 -17.39
C ALA A 609 9.08 10.35 -16.58
N ALA A 610 9.69 9.37 -15.90
CA ALA A 610 10.93 9.58 -15.17
C ALA A 610 12.16 9.65 -16.08
N THR A 611 12.26 8.74 -17.05
CA THR A 611 13.41 8.70 -17.98
C THR A 611 13.45 9.92 -18.90
N ALA A 612 12.30 10.47 -19.30
CA ALA A 612 12.20 11.71 -20.07
C ALA A 612 12.77 12.91 -19.31
N LEU A 613 12.35 13.11 -18.05
CA LEU A 613 12.90 14.17 -17.19
C LEU A 613 14.42 14.03 -17.00
N LYS A 614 14.87 12.82 -16.67
CA LYS A 614 16.30 12.52 -16.47
C LYS A 614 17.11 12.83 -17.73
N SER A 615 16.63 12.38 -18.90
CA SER A 615 17.31 12.55 -20.19
C SER A 615 17.33 14.00 -20.66
N ALA A 616 16.32 14.80 -20.29
CA ALA A 616 16.30 16.24 -20.54
C ALA A 616 17.37 17.00 -19.72
N GLY A 617 17.95 16.38 -18.70
CA GLY A 617 18.97 16.98 -17.84
C GLY A 617 18.45 17.48 -16.49
N ILE A 618 17.37 16.86 -16.00
CA ILE A 618 16.81 17.09 -14.66
C ILE A 618 17.21 15.92 -13.76
N PRO A 619 18.26 16.06 -12.93
CA PRO A 619 18.73 14.97 -12.07
C PRO A 619 17.92 14.83 -10.77
N VAL A 620 17.14 15.85 -10.41
CA VAL A 620 16.34 15.91 -9.18
C VAL A 620 15.06 16.70 -9.41
N VAL A 621 13.96 16.19 -8.86
CA VAL A 621 12.66 16.87 -8.80
C VAL A 621 12.30 17.13 -7.34
N VAL A 622 11.85 18.35 -7.04
CA VAL A 622 11.31 18.74 -5.74
C VAL A 622 9.80 18.99 -5.87
N ALA A 623 8.99 18.46 -4.97
CA ALA A 623 7.54 18.67 -5.04
C ALA A 623 6.92 18.83 -3.64
N GLY A 624 5.66 19.26 -3.57
CA GLY A 624 4.91 19.25 -2.31
C GLY A 624 4.61 17.83 -1.86
N SER A 625 4.31 16.95 -2.82
CA SER A 625 4.21 15.50 -2.66
C SER A 625 4.27 14.83 -4.04
N PHE A 626 4.51 13.53 -4.09
CA PHE A 626 4.52 12.74 -5.33
C PHE A 626 3.40 11.71 -5.37
N GLY A 627 2.93 11.38 -6.58
CA GLY A 627 2.21 10.14 -6.80
C GLY A 627 3.15 8.95 -6.58
N ASP A 628 2.74 7.98 -5.76
CA ASP A 628 3.61 6.89 -5.29
C ASP A 628 4.21 6.07 -6.45
N ILE A 629 3.38 5.77 -7.45
CA ILE A 629 3.79 5.02 -8.64
C ILE A 629 4.90 5.77 -9.41
N PHE A 630 4.72 7.08 -9.65
CA PHE A 630 5.74 7.87 -10.32
C PHE A 630 7.01 7.96 -9.48
N LYS A 631 6.90 8.19 -8.17
CA LYS A 631 8.06 8.27 -7.26
C LYS A 631 8.87 6.97 -7.29
N ARG A 632 8.20 5.82 -7.25
CA ARG A 632 8.83 4.51 -7.33
C ARG A 632 9.49 4.30 -8.70
N ASN A 633 8.82 4.65 -9.79
CA ASN A 633 9.40 4.59 -11.13
C ASN A 633 10.62 5.53 -11.28
N ALA A 634 10.57 6.73 -10.69
CA ALA A 634 11.65 7.69 -10.71
C ALA A 634 12.90 7.13 -10.02
N ILE A 635 12.76 6.64 -8.79
CA ILE A 635 13.87 6.03 -8.03
C ILE A 635 14.40 4.79 -8.74
N ASN A 636 13.52 3.93 -9.27
CA ASN A 636 13.92 2.74 -10.04
C ASN A 636 14.73 3.09 -11.29
N ASN A 637 14.59 4.30 -11.82
CA ASN A 637 15.35 4.82 -12.97
C ASN A 637 16.48 5.80 -12.56
N GLY A 638 16.79 5.91 -11.26
CA GLY A 638 17.84 6.79 -10.76
C GLY A 638 17.54 8.29 -10.89
N LEU A 639 16.27 8.68 -10.88
CA LEU A 639 15.81 10.07 -10.72
C LEU A 639 15.51 10.32 -9.24
N VAL A 640 16.11 11.35 -8.65
CA VAL A 640 15.90 11.70 -7.24
C VAL A 640 14.63 12.54 -7.07
N CYS A 641 13.80 12.18 -6.10
CA CYS A 641 12.57 12.89 -5.75
C CYS A 641 12.60 13.34 -4.28
N LEU A 642 12.41 14.64 -4.05
CA LEU A 642 12.48 15.24 -2.70
C LEU A 642 11.20 16.02 -2.41
N GLU A 643 10.66 15.87 -1.22
CA GLU A 643 9.46 16.60 -0.80
C GLU A 643 9.86 17.83 0.01
N CYS A 644 9.41 19.02 -0.44
CA CYS A 644 9.66 20.29 0.25
C CYS A 644 8.41 21.20 0.17
N PRO A 645 7.36 20.92 0.98
CA PRO A 645 6.13 21.71 0.99
C PRO A 645 6.35 23.21 1.22
N GLU A 646 7.32 23.56 2.07
CA GLU A 646 7.65 24.95 2.41
C GLU A 646 8.19 25.73 1.20
N LEU A 647 9.15 25.17 0.46
CA LEU A 647 9.66 25.77 -0.78
C LEU A 647 8.53 25.95 -1.80
N VAL A 648 7.66 24.95 -1.95
CA VAL A 648 6.53 24.99 -2.88
C VAL A 648 5.53 26.08 -2.48
N ALA A 649 5.23 26.23 -1.19
CA ALA A 649 4.34 27.28 -0.68
C ALA A 649 4.93 28.68 -0.96
N ASP A 650 6.22 28.87 -0.68
CA ASP A 650 6.93 30.13 -0.89
C ASP A 650 6.96 30.55 -2.36
N LEU A 651 7.28 29.60 -3.26
CA LEU A 651 7.29 29.84 -4.71
C LEU A 651 5.88 30.08 -5.24
N THR A 652 4.87 29.37 -4.71
CA THR A 652 3.47 29.58 -5.08
C THR A 652 3.03 31.02 -4.75
N ALA A 653 3.22 31.46 -3.50
CA ALA A 653 2.79 32.77 -3.06
C ALA A 653 3.45 33.92 -3.86
N GLN A 654 4.72 33.74 -4.21
CA GLN A 654 5.51 34.78 -4.87
C GLN A 654 5.38 34.78 -6.40
N TYR A 655 5.22 33.63 -7.04
CA TYR A 655 5.38 33.53 -8.50
C TYR A 655 4.23 32.84 -9.23
N ALA A 656 3.34 32.14 -8.53
CA ALA A 656 2.12 31.64 -9.17
C ALA A 656 1.09 32.77 -9.32
N LYS A 657 0.29 32.70 -10.39
CA LYS A 657 -0.78 33.67 -10.66
C LYS A 657 -1.77 33.69 -9.50
N ASP A 658 -2.08 34.87 -9.00
CA ASP A 658 -2.96 35.09 -7.83
C ASP A 658 -2.52 34.34 -6.56
N GLY A 659 -1.25 33.91 -6.48
CA GLY A 659 -0.75 33.08 -5.38
C GLY A 659 -1.37 31.68 -5.33
N LYS A 660 -1.88 31.17 -6.46
CA LYS A 660 -2.57 29.88 -6.56
C LYS A 660 -1.86 28.96 -7.56
N ARG A 661 -1.76 27.67 -7.23
CA ARG A 661 -1.33 26.63 -8.19
C ARG A 661 -2.49 26.29 -9.15
N ASN A 662 -2.16 25.64 -10.26
CA ASN A 662 -3.05 25.23 -11.35
C ASN A 662 -3.52 26.36 -12.28
N VAL A 663 -2.99 27.57 -12.12
CA VAL A 663 -3.36 28.75 -12.93
C VAL A 663 -2.17 29.38 -13.66
N GLY A 664 -1.00 28.73 -13.62
CA GLY A 664 0.25 29.23 -14.20
C GLY A 664 0.99 30.25 -13.33
N GLY A 665 2.02 30.85 -13.90
CA GLY A 665 2.85 31.91 -13.33
C GLY A 665 2.24 33.30 -13.47
N LYS A 666 2.75 34.26 -12.69
CA LYS A 666 2.25 35.65 -12.66
C LYS A 666 2.33 36.37 -14.00
N ASP A 667 3.30 36.04 -14.85
CA ASP A 667 3.52 36.65 -16.16
C ASP A 667 2.85 35.83 -17.30
N GLY A 668 1.98 34.87 -16.94
CA GLY A 668 1.27 34.01 -17.88
C GLY A 668 2.05 32.77 -18.35
N GLU A 669 3.25 32.55 -17.79
CA GLU A 669 4.07 31.39 -18.09
C GLU A 669 3.52 30.11 -17.45
N LEU A 670 3.63 28.97 -18.12
CA LEU A 670 3.22 27.67 -17.54
C LEU A 670 4.32 27.15 -16.63
N THR A 671 5.57 27.23 -17.06
CA THR A 671 6.76 27.00 -16.24
C THR A 671 7.48 28.30 -15.94
N VAL A 672 7.73 28.57 -14.67
CA VAL A 672 8.36 29.79 -14.15
C VAL A 672 9.88 29.66 -14.07
N ASP A 673 10.61 30.55 -14.74
CA ASP A 673 12.04 30.81 -14.56
C ASP A 673 12.25 32.26 -14.09
N LYS A 674 12.73 32.45 -12.86
CA LYS A 674 13.06 33.78 -12.29
C LYS A 674 14.55 33.98 -12.04
N GLY A 675 15.40 33.18 -12.68
CA GLY A 675 16.85 33.29 -12.51
C GLY A 675 17.36 32.73 -11.18
N PHE A 676 16.64 31.78 -10.59
CA PHE A 676 17.04 31.12 -9.36
C PHE A 676 18.15 30.11 -9.59
N GLU A 677 19.11 30.08 -8.68
CA GLU A 677 20.11 29.03 -8.51
C GLU A 677 19.83 28.30 -7.21
N VAL A 678 19.85 26.97 -7.26
CA VAL A 678 19.60 26.12 -6.11
C VAL A 678 20.77 25.19 -5.85
N THR A 679 21.07 24.97 -4.56
CA THR A 679 21.97 23.93 -4.08
C THR A 679 21.23 23.07 -3.06
N ILE A 680 21.18 21.77 -3.30
CA ILE A 680 20.52 20.79 -2.44
C ILE A 680 21.59 19.86 -1.87
N GLY A 681 21.92 20.01 -0.59
CA GLY A 681 22.88 19.15 0.12
C GLY A 681 22.28 17.79 0.48
N MET A 682 22.98 16.70 0.13
CA MET A 682 22.54 15.32 0.37
C MET A 682 23.02 14.74 1.71
N GLN A 683 23.91 15.44 2.39
CA GLN A 683 24.36 15.07 3.75
C GLN A 683 23.43 15.67 4.81
N ASP A 684 23.10 16.96 4.67
CA ASP A 684 22.35 17.76 5.65
C ASP A 684 20.90 18.01 5.24
N GLY A 685 20.54 17.75 3.98
CA GLY A 685 19.19 18.00 3.45
C GLY A 685 18.89 19.49 3.24
N LYS A 686 19.91 20.35 3.27
CA LYS A 686 19.71 21.79 3.17
C LYS A 686 19.47 22.19 1.71
N VAL A 687 18.36 22.90 1.46
CA VAL A 687 18.03 23.49 0.16
C VAL A 687 18.31 24.98 0.22
N VAL A 688 19.35 25.42 -0.48
CA VAL A 688 19.77 26.82 -0.56
C VAL A 688 19.31 27.41 -1.88
N LEU A 689 18.45 28.42 -1.82
CA LEU A 689 17.91 29.14 -2.97
C LEU A 689 18.52 30.54 -3.05
N LYS A 690 19.10 30.87 -4.21
CA LYS A 690 19.73 32.17 -4.49
C LYS A 690 19.12 32.79 -5.74
N GLN A 691 18.96 34.11 -5.73
CA GLN A 691 18.50 34.90 -6.88
C GLN A 691 19.40 36.14 -6.99
N GLY A 692 19.93 36.44 -8.17
CA GLY A 692 20.92 37.51 -8.35
C GLY A 692 20.50 38.85 -7.70
N GLY A 693 21.22 39.27 -6.66
CA GLY A 693 20.98 40.52 -5.92
C GLY A 693 19.97 40.44 -4.75
N ALA A 694 19.24 39.34 -4.59
CA ALA A 694 18.37 39.08 -3.44
C ALA A 694 19.04 38.13 -2.42
N GLY A 695 18.62 38.19 -1.16
CA GLY A 695 19.17 37.37 -0.08
C GLY A 695 19.00 35.85 -0.29
N GLU A 696 19.78 35.06 0.44
CA GLU A 696 19.69 33.60 0.44
C GLU A 696 18.48 33.13 1.25
N LYS A 697 17.67 32.23 0.67
CA LYS A 697 16.64 31.50 1.42
C LYS A 697 17.07 30.05 1.61
N VAL A 698 16.76 29.50 2.79
CA VAL A 698 17.11 28.14 3.17
C VAL A 698 15.85 27.38 3.52
N TYR A 699 15.71 26.17 2.96
CA TYR A 699 14.66 25.21 3.29
C TYR A 699 15.30 23.88 3.69
N GLN A 700 14.48 22.97 4.21
CA GLN A 700 14.92 21.66 4.64
C GLN A 700 14.17 20.56 3.87
N VAL A 701 14.91 19.55 3.43
CA VAL A 701 14.37 18.28 2.95
C VAL A 701 14.96 17.13 3.75
N LYS A 702 14.31 15.96 3.69
CA LYS A 702 14.91 14.72 4.15
C LYS A 702 15.80 14.15 3.03
N PRO A 703 17.12 13.99 3.26
CA PRO A 703 17.99 13.36 2.27
C PRO A 703 17.53 11.95 1.90
N VAL A 704 17.95 11.50 0.72
CA VAL A 704 17.74 10.11 0.32
C VAL A 704 18.65 9.18 1.10
N GLY A 705 18.11 8.07 1.60
CA GLY A 705 18.87 7.08 2.35
C GLY A 705 19.82 6.26 1.47
N PRO A 706 20.72 5.46 2.07
CA PRO A 706 21.72 4.67 1.34
C PRO A 706 21.13 3.72 0.30
N SER A 707 19.93 3.21 0.52
CA SER A 707 19.21 2.36 -0.44
C SER A 707 19.03 3.08 -1.79
N VAL A 708 18.48 4.29 -1.78
CA VAL A 708 18.27 5.11 -2.99
C VAL A 708 19.59 5.58 -3.58
N GLN A 709 20.57 5.96 -2.74
CA GLN A 709 21.90 6.33 -3.21
C GLN A 709 22.57 5.18 -3.97
N GLU A 710 22.47 3.95 -3.48
CA GLU A 710 23.02 2.77 -4.15
C GLU A 710 22.32 2.50 -5.49
N LEU A 711 20.99 2.63 -5.55
CA LEU A 711 20.25 2.50 -6.82
C LEU A 711 20.70 3.56 -7.82
N TRP A 712 20.86 4.80 -7.39
CA TRP A 712 21.34 5.90 -8.23
C TRP A 712 22.74 5.60 -8.78
N LEU A 713 23.66 5.12 -7.94
CA LEU A 713 25.02 4.74 -8.34
C LEU A 713 25.03 3.62 -9.37
N CYS A 714 24.03 2.72 -9.32
CA CYS A 714 23.88 1.66 -10.29
C CYS A 714 23.07 2.08 -11.53
N GLY A 715 22.70 3.35 -11.66
CA GLY A 715 21.88 3.86 -12.77
C GLY A 715 20.40 3.51 -12.67
N GLY A 716 19.96 2.88 -11.58
CA GLY A 716 18.60 2.41 -11.34
C GLY A 716 18.57 1.03 -10.67
N LEU A 717 17.35 0.53 -10.45
CA LEU A 717 17.09 -0.78 -9.84
C LEU A 717 17.61 -1.94 -10.69
N GLU A 718 17.52 -1.85 -12.01
CA GLU A 718 18.06 -2.90 -12.89
C GLU A 718 19.57 -3.03 -12.79
N GLY A 719 20.29 -1.91 -12.84
CA GLY A 719 21.74 -1.93 -12.68
C GLY A 719 22.16 -2.41 -11.29
N TYR A 720 21.38 -2.10 -10.25
CA TYR A 720 21.60 -2.63 -8.91
C TYR A 720 21.49 -4.16 -8.89
N ILE A 721 20.44 -4.72 -9.48
CA ILE A 721 20.24 -6.16 -9.55
C ILE A 721 21.40 -6.84 -10.30
N LEU A 722 21.81 -6.27 -11.45
CA LEU A 722 22.96 -6.78 -12.21
C LEU A 722 24.25 -6.77 -11.40
N LYS A 723 24.48 -5.73 -10.59
CA LYS A 723 25.63 -5.64 -9.67
C LYS A 723 25.57 -6.73 -8.60
N GLU A 724 24.40 -6.97 -7.99
CA GLU A 724 24.24 -7.97 -6.94
C GLU A 724 24.37 -9.40 -7.48
N ILE A 725 23.81 -9.70 -8.66
CA ILE A 725 23.99 -11.01 -9.32
C ILE A 725 25.48 -11.31 -9.53
N LYS A 726 26.24 -10.34 -10.06
CA LYS A 726 27.70 -10.50 -10.27
C LYS A 726 28.47 -10.72 -8.97
N LYS A 727 28.08 -10.08 -7.87
CA LYS A 727 28.74 -10.29 -6.57
C LYS A 727 28.55 -11.72 -6.06
N GLU A 728 27.37 -12.29 -6.24
CA GLU A 728 27.10 -13.69 -5.85
C GLU A 728 27.86 -14.70 -6.71
N GLU A 729 28.03 -14.43 -8.00
CA GLU A 729 28.83 -15.28 -8.90
C GLU A 729 30.32 -15.31 -8.52
N VAL A 730 30.85 -14.23 -7.94
CA VAL A 730 32.26 -14.14 -7.48
C VAL A 730 32.44 -14.73 -6.07
N SER A 731 31.36 -14.81 -5.29
CA SER A 731 31.39 -15.30 -3.89
C SER A 731 31.12 -16.80 -3.76
N ASN A 732 30.60 -17.45 -4.82
CA ASN A 732 30.46 -18.89 -4.96
C ASN A 732 31.60 -19.46 -5.80
#